data_AF-A0A937UD60-F1
#
_entry.id   AF-A0A937UD60-F1
#
_cell.length_a   1.000
_cell.length_b   1.000
_cell.length_c   1.000
_cell.angle_alpha   90.00
_cell.angle_beta   90.00
_cell.angle_gamma   90.00
#
_symmetry.space_group_name_H-M   'P 1'
#
loop_
_entity.id
_entity.type
_entity.pdbx_description
1 polymer ?
#
loop_
_entity_poly.entity_id
_entity_poly.type
_entity_poly.pdbx_seq_one_letter_code
_entity_poly.pdbx_strand_id
1 'polypeptide(L)'
;MIPVIIPGYRKPEQLDRCIAHLSVQTVEVETFVRDNSVDNIYFTAAINEGIRKYLDKDCEFILALNQDMYLEPNAIEEMLKFMDSHPECGIGTPLQLHSENPDFVVCGGCLEAFPFGKHQQGPLSEFAKNEPLFWGNGACMMLRKEMIREIGLLDKNLLFIGSDSDYCFTARSRGWQIWRIANARGIHEHGASGAVADPGMDLLKINDMLYFGKKWLTGELYRELSAEGKNCTPEAVETIMNQLAEALAQQQARSLRPDHAEAYNNMAIALHGQGRHAEALENCNQALSIMPGNARAHHIMGFVLHAQGRHAEAIESYRRAVQLKPDLVEAHDHLGAVLSAQGRCDEAVESYEQAIRLDPDHADSYNNLAITLGIQGRFDEAVTNYKQAISLEPDLADAHYNLANILRERGRCAEAIAGYRRAIGLRADHAEAYNNLSRALKECGNFTEAIENCEKAIALKPDFAEAHNNLGLLLRAQGQHAETIANFEKAIQIKPGYANAHWNYSLALLSCGRFAEGWEQYKWRRRAGLGAILDSQRHDPASWDGSPFTGKRLLIRYEQGMGDNLQFVRYAPRVKARGGTVIFETLRPLLGLLEGFDGIDELMEAAPDGEPTVEFDVDAFVLDLPGILGTTVETIPAEVPYLYAGRTKVENWRDRLAGDDFKVGIVWAGSPKHTDDSNRSCRFEHFKPLAEIKSVRLIGLQRCDPAAQAEQVRGKMPFVNLGDEFEDFTDTAAVIENLDMVISVDTAVLHLAGAMGKKVWGLLPFDADWRWMLERSDSPWYPTMRLFRQVAAGDWGTVFSSVADELRRCVGARRVQVNG
;
A
#
# COMPACT_ATOMS: atom_id res chain seq x y z
N MET A 1 -34.44 50.05 -34.90
CA MET A 1 -32.97 49.99 -34.80
C MET A 1 -32.53 48.60 -34.43
N ILE A 2 -31.57 48.05 -35.17
CA ILE A 2 -30.93 46.78 -34.83
C ILE A 2 -29.61 47.12 -34.10
N PRO A 3 -29.39 46.64 -32.87
CA PRO A 3 -28.14 46.85 -32.18
C PRO A 3 -27.04 45.97 -32.80
N VAL A 4 -25.97 46.58 -33.29
CA VAL A 4 -24.80 45.87 -33.83
C VAL A 4 -23.60 46.18 -32.94
N ILE A 5 -22.94 45.13 -32.43
CA ILE A 5 -21.75 45.23 -31.60
C ILE A 5 -20.51 44.96 -32.46
N ILE A 6 -19.61 45.94 -32.52
CA ILE A 6 -18.36 45.83 -33.28
C ILE A 6 -17.20 45.56 -32.29
N PRO A 7 -16.40 44.48 -32.49
CA PRO A 7 -15.22 44.22 -31.66
C PRO A 7 -14.14 45.30 -31.86
N GLY A 8 -13.32 45.52 -30.83
CA GLY A 8 -12.37 46.64 -30.78
C GLY A 8 -11.27 46.60 -31.86
N TYR A 9 -10.92 47.77 -32.41
CA TYR A 9 -9.85 47.94 -33.40
C TYR A 9 -8.68 48.77 -32.85
N ARG A 10 -7.44 48.42 -33.23
CA ARG A 10 -6.22 49.13 -32.79
C ARG A 10 -6.03 50.52 -33.41
N LYS A 11 -6.67 50.85 -34.54
CA LYS A 11 -6.52 52.15 -35.24
C LYS A 11 -7.87 52.85 -35.38
N PRO A 12 -8.09 54.00 -34.69
CA PRO A 12 -9.36 54.71 -34.69
C PRO A 12 -9.88 55.08 -36.08
N GLU A 13 -8.99 55.46 -37.01
CA GLU A 13 -9.40 55.91 -38.35
C GLU A 13 -10.06 54.79 -39.19
N GLN A 14 -9.78 53.52 -38.87
CA GLN A 14 -10.37 52.36 -39.55
C GLN A 14 -11.77 52.03 -39.02
N LEU A 15 -11.99 52.21 -37.72
CA LEU A 15 -13.30 52.09 -37.09
C LEU A 15 -14.25 53.19 -37.59
N ASP A 16 -13.78 54.44 -37.67
CA ASP A 16 -14.59 55.57 -38.14
C ASP A 16 -15.09 55.37 -39.58
N ARG A 17 -14.26 54.80 -40.46
CA ARG A 17 -14.65 54.45 -41.84
C ARG A 17 -15.70 53.34 -41.89
N CYS A 18 -15.61 52.35 -41.00
CA CYS A 18 -16.58 51.25 -40.91
C CYS A 18 -17.94 51.74 -40.38
N ILE A 19 -17.95 52.59 -39.36
CA ILE A 19 -19.16 53.22 -38.81
C ILE A 19 -19.82 54.12 -39.86
N ALA A 20 -19.05 54.93 -40.58
CA ALA A 20 -19.56 55.79 -41.65
C ALA A 20 -20.26 54.97 -42.75
N HIS A 21 -19.72 53.81 -43.11
CA HIS A 21 -20.32 52.92 -44.11
C HIS A 21 -21.61 52.22 -43.64
N LEU A 22 -21.70 51.86 -42.36
CA LEU A 22 -22.92 51.26 -41.77
C LEU A 22 -24.04 52.28 -41.60
N SER A 23 -23.70 53.55 -41.34
CA SER A 23 -24.67 54.63 -41.13
C SER A 23 -25.45 55.05 -42.38
N VAL A 24 -25.02 54.62 -43.58
CA VAL A 24 -25.67 54.90 -44.87
C VAL A 24 -26.45 53.70 -45.45
N GLN A 25 -26.60 52.62 -44.67
CA GLN A 25 -27.37 51.44 -45.07
C GLN A 25 -28.88 51.66 -44.95
N THR A 26 -29.66 50.84 -45.66
CA THR A 26 -31.12 51.01 -45.84
C THR A 26 -31.97 50.70 -44.59
N VAL A 27 -31.36 50.28 -43.49
CA VAL A 27 -32.02 50.01 -42.20
C VAL A 27 -31.36 50.86 -41.13
N GLU A 28 -32.15 51.47 -40.25
CA GLU A 28 -31.62 52.22 -39.10
C GLU A 28 -30.89 51.26 -38.13
N VAL A 29 -29.57 51.41 -38.00
CA VAL A 29 -28.72 50.60 -37.13
C VAL A 29 -28.24 51.45 -35.95
N GLU A 30 -28.37 50.92 -34.73
CA GLU A 30 -27.77 51.52 -33.55
C GLU A 30 -26.43 50.81 -33.30
N THR A 31 -25.32 51.56 -33.41
CA THR A 31 -23.98 50.96 -33.40
C THR A 31 -23.34 51.08 -32.03
N PHE A 32 -22.94 49.94 -31.47
CA PHE A 32 -22.23 49.86 -30.19
C PHE A 32 -20.78 49.42 -30.44
N VAL A 33 -19.82 50.28 -30.09
CA VAL A 33 -18.39 49.98 -30.20
C VAL A 33 -17.91 49.39 -28.88
N ARG A 34 -17.36 48.17 -28.91
CA ARG A 34 -16.81 47.51 -27.72
C ARG A 34 -15.29 47.55 -27.74
N ASP A 35 -14.68 48.09 -26.68
CA ASP A 35 -13.27 47.91 -26.40
C ASP A 35 -13.07 46.53 -25.76
N ASN A 36 -12.30 45.65 -26.41
CA ASN A 36 -11.97 44.30 -25.91
C ASN A 36 -10.76 44.32 -24.97
N SER A 37 -10.35 45.48 -24.47
CA SER A 37 -9.17 45.59 -23.61
C SER A 37 -9.36 45.10 -22.17
N VAL A 38 -10.59 44.83 -21.69
CA VAL A 38 -10.79 44.38 -20.30
C VAL A 38 -12.09 43.53 -20.11
N ASP A 39 -11.92 42.37 -19.47
CA ASP A 39 -12.92 41.47 -18.85
C ASP A 39 -13.81 40.56 -19.74
N ASN A 40 -13.56 39.25 -19.63
CA ASN A 40 -14.26 38.16 -20.33
C ASN A 40 -15.38 37.47 -19.50
N ILE A 41 -15.73 38.00 -18.32
CA ILE A 41 -16.71 37.36 -17.40
C ILE A 41 -18.18 37.67 -17.74
N TYR A 42 -18.47 38.74 -18.47
CA TYR A 42 -19.85 39.19 -18.72
C TYR A 42 -20.59 38.42 -19.83
N PHE A 43 -19.89 37.60 -20.63
CA PHE A 43 -20.49 36.78 -21.70
C PHE A 43 -21.34 35.62 -21.15
N THR A 44 -20.91 35.05 -20.02
CA THR A 44 -21.55 33.91 -19.34
C THR A 44 -22.92 34.22 -18.77
N ALA A 45 -23.15 35.42 -18.24
CA ALA A 45 -24.40 35.75 -17.54
C ALA A 45 -25.60 35.85 -18.50
N ALA A 46 -25.43 36.48 -19.66
CA ALA A 46 -26.48 36.64 -20.66
C ALA A 46 -26.90 35.31 -21.32
N ILE A 47 -25.93 34.43 -21.59
CA ILE A 47 -26.19 33.05 -22.09
C ILE A 47 -26.98 32.24 -21.06
N ASN A 48 -26.60 32.33 -19.78
CA ASN A 48 -27.29 31.63 -18.70
C ASN A 48 -28.73 32.10 -18.50
N GLU A 49 -29.01 33.41 -18.60
CA GLU A 49 -30.37 33.94 -18.54
C GLU A 49 -31.23 33.50 -19.75
N GLY A 50 -30.64 33.48 -20.95
CA GLY A 50 -31.28 32.94 -22.15
C GLY A 50 -31.66 31.47 -22.02
N ILE A 51 -30.72 30.62 -21.63
CA ILE A 51 -30.94 29.17 -21.43
C ILE A 51 -32.03 28.92 -20.37
N ARG A 52 -31.99 29.64 -19.23
CA ARG A 52 -32.99 29.51 -18.15
C ARG A 52 -34.39 29.89 -18.60
N LYS A 53 -34.54 30.90 -19.46
CA LYS A 53 -35.85 31.38 -19.95
C LYS A 53 -36.53 30.41 -20.94
N TYR A 54 -35.77 29.54 -21.62
CA TYR A 54 -36.29 28.61 -22.63
C TYR A 54 -36.44 27.16 -22.15
N LEU A 55 -35.92 26.80 -20.96
CA LEU A 55 -35.99 25.44 -20.39
C LEU A 55 -37.38 25.00 -19.86
N ASP A 56 -38.29 25.94 -19.62
CA ASP A 56 -39.68 25.67 -19.22
C ASP A 56 -40.57 25.23 -20.40
N LYS A 57 -40.05 25.27 -21.62
CA LYS A 57 -40.71 24.74 -22.82
C LYS A 57 -40.39 23.27 -23.05
N ASP A 58 -41.24 22.60 -23.85
CA ASP A 58 -41.15 21.17 -24.16
C ASP A 58 -40.16 20.91 -25.30
N CYS A 59 -38.88 21.22 -25.06
CA CYS A 59 -37.76 21.00 -25.99
C CYS A 59 -36.80 19.92 -25.45
N GLU A 60 -36.23 19.10 -26.34
CA GLU A 60 -35.31 18.00 -25.99
C GLU A 60 -33.83 18.43 -26.10
N PHE A 61 -33.51 19.41 -26.96
CA PHE A 61 -32.16 19.91 -27.22
C PHE A 61 -32.11 21.45 -27.34
N ILE A 62 -30.97 22.06 -26.99
CA ILE A 62 -30.69 23.51 -27.06
C ILE A 62 -29.34 23.74 -27.77
N LEU A 63 -29.27 24.71 -28.71
CA LEU A 63 -28.06 25.07 -29.48
C LEU A 63 -27.53 26.47 -29.12
N ALA A 64 -26.22 26.63 -28.90
CA ALA A 64 -25.54 27.89 -28.57
C ALA A 64 -24.31 28.16 -29.48
N LEU A 65 -24.05 29.41 -29.88
CA LEU A 65 -23.00 29.81 -30.84
C LEU A 65 -21.92 30.70 -30.17
N ASN A 66 -20.62 30.47 -30.43
CA ASN A 66 -19.49 31.23 -29.85
C ASN A 66 -18.67 32.03 -30.89
N GLN A 67 -18.15 33.23 -30.55
CA GLN A 67 -17.52 34.23 -31.45
C GLN A 67 -16.18 34.81 -30.90
N ASP A 68 -15.08 34.06 -30.93
CA ASP A 68 -13.74 34.62 -30.64
C ASP A 68 -12.89 34.75 -31.91
N MET A 69 -12.82 35.95 -32.52
CA MET A 69 -11.90 36.26 -33.65
C MET A 69 -11.31 37.68 -33.50
N TYR A 70 -9.98 37.81 -33.62
CA TYR A 70 -9.25 39.08 -33.81
C TYR A 70 -8.92 39.27 -35.31
N LEU A 71 -9.07 40.49 -35.85
CA LEU A 71 -8.75 40.79 -37.26
C LEU A 71 -7.40 41.50 -37.39
N GLU A 72 -6.56 41.03 -38.32
CA GLU A 72 -5.23 41.58 -38.58
C GLU A 72 -5.26 42.95 -39.29
N PRO A 73 -4.18 43.75 -39.19
CA PRO A 73 -4.03 44.97 -39.97
C PRO A 73 -4.14 44.67 -41.48
N ASN A 74 -5.00 45.41 -42.18
CA ASN A 74 -5.34 45.32 -43.62
C ASN A 74 -6.56 44.46 -43.97
N ALA A 75 -7.06 43.62 -43.03
CA ALA A 75 -8.28 42.84 -43.25
C ALA A 75 -9.51 43.71 -43.55
N ILE A 76 -9.56 44.94 -43.02
CA ILE A 76 -10.63 45.91 -43.28
C ILE A 76 -10.58 46.44 -44.72
N GLU A 77 -9.41 46.66 -45.31
CA GLU A 77 -9.31 47.14 -46.69
C GLU A 77 -9.66 46.05 -47.70
N GLU A 78 -9.36 44.79 -47.39
CA GLU A 78 -9.80 43.63 -48.15
C GLU A 78 -11.33 43.44 -48.03
N MET A 79 -11.87 43.55 -46.81
CA MET A 79 -13.30 43.46 -46.53
C MET A 79 -14.09 44.59 -47.21
N LEU A 80 -13.62 45.84 -47.16
CA LEU A 80 -14.26 46.97 -47.85
C LEU A 80 -14.16 46.83 -49.37
N LYS A 81 -13.02 46.38 -49.93
CA LYS A 81 -12.91 46.08 -51.37
C LYS A 81 -13.82 44.93 -51.81
N PHE A 82 -14.02 43.94 -50.94
CA PHE A 82 -14.95 42.83 -51.16
C PHE A 82 -16.41 43.31 -51.17
N MET A 83 -16.80 44.16 -50.20
CA MET A 83 -18.14 44.76 -50.12
C MET A 83 -18.42 45.75 -51.27
N ASP A 84 -17.42 46.55 -51.68
CA ASP A 84 -17.53 47.46 -52.83
C ASP A 84 -17.70 46.70 -54.16
N SER A 85 -17.20 45.45 -54.24
CA SER A 85 -17.32 44.57 -55.42
C SER A 85 -18.50 43.61 -55.36
N HIS A 86 -19.17 43.49 -54.21
CA HIS A 86 -20.36 42.66 -53.97
C HIS A 86 -21.39 43.49 -53.17
N PRO A 87 -22.09 44.43 -53.82
CA PRO A 87 -22.96 45.43 -53.15
C PRO A 87 -24.16 44.83 -52.40
N GLU A 88 -24.47 43.55 -52.61
CA GLU A 88 -25.40 42.73 -51.83
C GLU A 88 -24.83 42.26 -50.46
N CYS A 89 -23.51 42.29 -50.31
CA CYS A 89 -22.80 41.95 -49.09
C CYS A 89 -22.47 43.23 -48.31
N GLY A 90 -23.39 43.65 -47.44
CA GLY A 90 -23.05 44.50 -46.30
C GLY A 90 -22.51 43.64 -45.15
N ILE A 91 -21.63 44.16 -44.28
CA ILE A 91 -21.51 43.60 -42.93
C ILE A 91 -22.83 43.93 -42.25
N GLY A 92 -23.76 42.99 -42.34
CA GLY A 92 -25.18 43.26 -42.23
C GLY A 92 -25.80 43.59 -43.60
N THR A 93 -26.02 42.57 -44.44
CA THR A 93 -27.18 42.63 -45.34
C THR A 93 -28.39 43.02 -44.48
N PRO A 94 -29.26 43.97 -44.91
CA PRO A 94 -30.49 44.30 -44.21
C PRO A 94 -31.17 43.02 -43.78
N LEU A 95 -31.49 42.93 -42.49
CA LEU A 95 -32.30 41.85 -41.95
C LEU A 95 -33.60 41.83 -42.76
N GLN A 96 -33.72 40.92 -43.73
CA GLN A 96 -34.87 40.90 -44.63
C GLN A 96 -36.04 40.32 -43.85
N LEU A 97 -37.08 41.14 -43.63
CA LEU A 97 -38.34 40.65 -43.09
C LEU A 97 -38.99 39.72 -44.11
N HIS A 98 -39.44 38.58 -43.63
CA HIS A 98 -40.09 37.58 -44.47
C HIS A 98 -41.38 38.16 -45.07
N SER A 99 -41.51 38.15 -46.40
CA SER A 99 -42.54 38.90 -47.13
C SER A 99 -43.99 38.51 -46.82
N GLU A 100 -44.21 37.34 -46.21
CA GLU A 100 -45.55 36.84 -45.86
C GLU A 100 -45.79 36.72 -44.36
N ASN A 101 -44.79 36.93 -43.50
CA ASN A 101 -44.99 36.81 -42.06
C ASN A 101 -44.10 37.80 -41.28
N PRO A 102 -44.68 38.88 -40.73
CA PRO A 102 -43.94 40.00 -40.15
C PRO A 102 -43.22 39.68 -38.83
N ASP A 103 -43.41 38.48 -38.25
CA ASP A 103 -42.73 38.05 -37.02
C ASP A 103 -41.34 37.40 -37.27
N PHE A 104 -40.91 37.27 -38.53
CA PHE A 104 -39.65 36.61 -38.90
C PHE A 104 -38.68 37.55 -39.64
N VAL A 105 -37.41 37.55 -39.20
CA VAL A 105 -36.34 38.37 -39.76
C VAL A 105 -35.15 37.48 -40.18
N VAL A 106 -34.63 37.64 -41.40
CA VAL A 106 -33.54 36.82 -42.00
C VAL A 106 -32.18 37.51 -41.85
N CYS A 107 -31.15 36.82 -41.34
CA CYS A 107 -29.76 37.30 -41.31
C CYS A 107 -28.84 36.46 -42.21
N GLY A 108 -28.00 37.13 -43.02
CA GLY A 108 -27.23 36.51 -44.11
C GLY A 108 -25.81 36.04 -43.73
N GLY A 109 -25.38 34.96 -44.38
CA GLY A 109 -24.00 34.45 -44.43
C GLY A 109 -23.84 33.57 -45.68
N CYS A 110 -22.69 33.68 -46.36
CA CYS A 110 -22.44 33.32 -47.76
C CYS A 110 -22.94 31.95 -48.25
N LEU A 111 -23.52 31.96 -49.47
CA LEU A 111 -23.81 30.79 -50.30
C LEU A 111 -22.51 30.15 -50.79
N GLU A 112 -22.08 29.09 -50.14
CA GLU A 112 -21.73 27.78 -50.75
C GLU A 112 -21.35 26.79 -49.64
N ALA A 113 -22.30 26.51 -48.75
CA ALA A 113 -22.33 25.30 -47.94
C ALA A 113 -23.78 24.81 -47.93
N PHE A 114 -23.96 23.64 -48.54
CA PHE A 114 -25.23 23.07 -49.03
C PHE A 114 -26.18 22.61 -47.90
N PRO A 115 -27.44 22.30 -48.28
CA PRO A 115 -28.68 22.86 -47.73
C PRO A 115 -29.19 22.10 -46.51
N PHE A 116 -30.14 22.63 -45.74
CA PHE A 116 -31.39 21.95 -45.34
C PHE A 116 -32.33 23.06 -44.84
N GLY A 117 -33.50 23.27 -45.41
CA GLY A 117 -34.56 22.28 -45.52
C GLY A 117 -35.52 22.49 -44.35
N LYS A 118 -36.45 23.45 -44.51
CA LYS A 118 -37.63 23.77 -43.69
C LYS A 118 -37.55 23.36 -42.20
N HIS A 119 -37.02 24.23 -41.34
CA HIS A 119 -37.72 24.91 -40.24
C HIS A 119 -36.71 25.61 -39.29
N GLN A 120 -36.77 26.95 -39.30
CA GLN A 120 -36.41 27.95 -38.27
C GLN A 120 -34.98 28.03 -37.67
N GLN A 121 -34.26 29.11 -38.07
CA GLN A 121 -32.97 29.56 -37.53
C GLN A 121 -33.09 30.89 -36.76
N GLY A 122 -32.41 30.95 -35.61
CA GLY A 122 -32.10 32.10 -34.73
C GLY A 122 -30.97 31.69 -33.76
N PRO A 123 -30.44 32.56 -32.86
CA PRO A 123 -29.32 32.21 -31.97
C PRO A 123 -29.67 31.13 -30.92
N LEU A 124 -30.94 30.75 -30.83
CA LEU A 124 -31.47 29.57 -30.15
C LEU A 124 -32.64 29.03 -30.99
N SER A 125 -32.58 27.76 -31.40
CA SER A 125 -33.63 27.07 -32.16
C SER A 125 -34.13 25.83 -31.39
N GLU A 126 -35.43 25.54 -31.49
CA GLU A 126 -36.08 24.37 -30.87
C GLU A 126 -36.21 23.23 -31.90
N PHE A 127 -35.87 21.99 -31.53
CA PHE A 127 -35.90 20.81 -32.41
C PHE A 127 -36.74 19.67 -31.82
N ALA A 128 -37.42 18.90 -32.69
CA ALA A 128 -38.23 17.76 -32.27
C ALA A 128 -37.46 16.42 -32.25
N LYS A 129 -37.90 15.47 -31.41
CA LYS A 129 -37.28 14.15 -31.17
C LYS A 129 -36.87 13.33 -32.39
N ASN A 130 -37.57 13.51 -33.51
CA ASN A 130 -37.40 12.72 -34.73
C ASN A 130 -36.95 13.57 -35.93
N GLU A 131 -36.50 14.81 -35.69
CA GLU A 131 -36.10 15.75 -36.75
C GLU A 131 -34.62 15.56 -37.12
N PRO A 132 -34.28 15.38 -38.40
CA PRO A 132 -32.88 15.21 -38.81
C PRO A 132 -32.10 16.52 -38.64
N LEU A 133 -31.06 16.48 -37.81
CA LEU A 133 -30.16 17.60 -37.54
C LEU A 133 -29.02 17.64 -38.56
N PHE A 134 -28.78 18.81 -39.15
CA PHE A 134 -27.71 19.01 -40.12
C PHE A 134 -26.60 19.86 -39.51
N TRP A 135 -25.36 19.37 -39.66
CA TRP A 135 -24.18 19.92 -39.01
C TRP A 135 -23.89 21.34 -39.52
N GLY A 136 -23.85 22.30 -38.60
CA GLY A 136 -23.46 23.69 -38.85
C GLY A 136 -21.95 23.85 -38.76
N ASN A 137 -21.36 24.60 -39.70
CA ASN A 137 -19.93 24.88 -39.72
C ASN A 137 -19.70 26.27 -39.11
N GLY A 138 -19.21 26.29 -37.86
CA GLY A 138 -19.05 27.44 -36.99
C GLY A 138 -19.24 26.97 -35.56
N ALA A 139 -18.39 27.36 -34.61
CA ALA A 139 -18.35 26.80 -33.25
C ALA A 139 -19.72 26.86 -32.55
N CYS A 140 -20.46 25.75 -32.63
CA CYS A 140 -21.80 25.59 -32.09
C CYS A 140 -21.82 24.44 -31.08
N MET A 141 -22.50 24.65 -29.95
CA MET A 141 -22.64 23.68 -28.87
C MET A 141 -24.10 23.24 -28.77
N MET A 142 -24.35 21.93 -28.74
CA MET A 142 -25.68 21.34 -28.62
C MET A 142 -25.81 20.57 -27.29
N LEU A 143 -26.81 20.93 -26.46
CA LEU A 143 -27.01 20.38 -25.12
C LEU A 143 -28.38 19.71 -25.00
N ARG A 144 -28.44 18.50 -24.43
CA ARG A 144 -29.70 17.82 -24.05
C ARG A 144 -30.29 18.44 -22.78
N LYS A 145 -31.62 18.46 -22.67
CA LYS A 145 -32.30 18.98 -21.47
C LYS A 145 -31.91 18.21 -20.19
N GLU A 146 -31.70 16.90 -20.28
CA GLU A 146 -31.23 16.06 -19.17
C GLU A 146 -29.78 16.39 -18.81
N MET A 147 -28.92 16.60 -19.81
CA MET A 147 -27.52 17.00 -19.60
C MET A 147 -27.42 18.35 -18.88
N ILE A 148 -28.26 19.32 -19.25
CA ILE A 148 -28.36 20.63 -18.58
C ILE A 148 -28.75 20.47 -17.10
N ARG A 149 -29.59 19.49 -16.77
CA ARG A 149 -29.96 19.14 -15.38
C ARG A 149 -28.84 18.41 -14.66
N GLU A 150 -28.17 17.47 -15.31
CA GLU A 150 -27.06 16.67 -14.77
C GLU A 150 -25.82 17.52 -14.46
N ILE A 151 -25.44 18.43 -15.35
CA ILE A 151 -24.32 19.37 -15.13
C ILE A 151 -24.69 20.53 -14.19
N GLY A 152 -25.95 20.63 -13.77
CA GLY A 152 -26.41 21.57 -12.76
C GLY A 152 -26.55 23.02 -13.24
N LEU A 153 -26.78 23.28 -14.53
CA LEU A 153 -26.94 24.66 -15.09
C LEU A 153 -28.15 25.42 -14.52
N LEU A 154 -29.09 24.69 -13.93
CA LEU A 154 -30.24 25.21 -13.19
C LEU A 154 -29.91 25.58 -11.74
N ASP A 155 -28.75 25.13 -11.22
CA ASP A 155 -28.25 25.56 -9.92
C ASP A 155 -27.82 27.03 -10.03
N LYS A 156 -28.36 27.86 -9.14
CA LYS A 156 -28.07 29.30 -9.11
C LYS A 156 -26.59 29.57 -8.81
N ASN A 157 -25.89 28.57 -8.26
CA ASN A 157 -24.48 28.62 -7.91
C ASN A 157 -23.55 28.06 -9.00
N LEU A 158 -24.08 27.53 -10.11
CA LEU A 158 -23.27 27.06 -11.23
C LEU A 158 -22.98 28.20 -12.22
N LEU A 159 -21.71 28.36 -12.59
CA LEU A 159 -21.27 29.26 -13.65
C LEU A 159 -20.81 28.44 -14.88
N PHE A 160 -21.38 28.72 -16.04
CA PHE A 160 -20.90 28.17 -17.32
C PHE A 160 -19.72 29.00 -17.84
N ILE A 161 -18.53 28.42 -17.94
CA ILE A 161 -17.31 29.23 -18.10
C ILE A 161 -16.79 29.27 -19.56
N GLY A 162 -17.38 28.47 -20.46
CA GLY A 162 -17.17 28.58 -21.92
C GLY A 162 -17.29 27.24 -22.64
N SER A 163 -17.12 27.26 -23.97
CA SER A 163 -16.91 26.08 -24.81
C SER A 163 -15.89 26.38 -25.91
N ASP A 164 -15.00 25.43 -26.21
CA ASP A 164 -14.29 25.35 -27.49
C ASP A 164 -14.94 24.23 -28.32
N SER A 165 -14.61 24.10 -29.61
CA SER A 165 -15.23 23.16 -30.54
C SER A 165 -15.26 21.71 -30.03
N ASP A 166 -14.41 21.32 -29.09
CA ASP A 166 -14.27 19.92 -28.66
C ASP A 166 -14.62 19.68 -27.16
N TYR A 167 -14.91 20.73 -26.37
CA TYR A 167 -15.04 20.63 -24.90
C TYR A 167 -16.09 21.59 -24.29
N CYS A 168 -16.75 21.12 -23.21
CA CYS A 168 -17.62 21.92 -22.35
C CYS A 168 -17.08 22.04 -20.92
N PHE A 169 -17.19 23.23 -20.34
CA PHE A 169 -16.70 23.53 -19.00
C PHE A 169 -17.84 23.93 -18.05
N THR A 170 -17.89 23.30 -16.89
CA THR A 170 -18.75 23.74 -15.78
C THR A 170 -17.94 23.85 -14.48
N ALA A 171 -18.23 24.88 -13.68
CA ALA A 171 -17.69 25.03 -12.34
C ALA A 171 -18.78 24.86 -11.28
N ARG A 172 -18.54 23.95 -10.34
CA ARG A 172 -19.31 23.83 -9.08
C ARG A 172 -18.50 24.40 -7.92
N SER A 173 -19.18 24.67 -6.80
CA SER A 173 -18.58 25.03 -5.51
C SER A 173 -17.62 23.98 -4.91
N ARG A 174 -17.43 22.82 -5.58
CA ARG A 174 -16.58 21.69 -5.15
C ARG A 174 -15.54 21.25 -6.20
N GLY A 175 -15.29 22.05 -7.25
CA GLY A 175 -14.27 21.76 -8.28
C GLY A 175 -14.76 21.89 -9.72
N TRP A 176 -13.81 21.78 -10.66
CA TRP A 176 -14.04 21.90 -12.11
C TRP A 176 -14.35 20.53 -12.73
N GLN A 177 -15.29 20.50 -13.67
CA GLN A 177 -15.53 19.32 -14.50
C GLN A 177 -15.41 19.68 -15.98
N ILE A 178 -14.60 18.90 -16.71
CA ILE A 178 -14.37 19.05 -18.15
C ILE A 178 -15.02 17.88 -18.85
N TRP A 179 -15.90 18.18 -19.80
CA TRP A 179 -16.62 17.18 -20.59
C TRP A 179 -16.12 17.24 -22.02
N ARG A 180 -15.60 16.12 -22.52
CA ARG A 180 -15.27 15.96 -23.93
C ARG A 180 -16.54 15.58 -24.69
N ILE A 181 -16.97 16.42 -25.62
CA ILE A 181 -18.12 16.09 -26.49
C ILE A 181 -17.57 15.37 -27.72
N ALA A 182 -17.67 14.05 -27.73
CA ALA A 182 -17.26 13.27 -28.89
C ALA A 182 -18.13 13.61 -30.13
N ASN A 183 -17.45 13.85 -31.26
CA ASN A 183 -17.95 14.18 -32.63
C ASN A 183 -18.07 15.65 -33.03
N ALA A 184 -17.78 16.63 -32.19
CA ALA A 184 -17.57 17.96 -32.72
C ALA A 184 -16.18 18.01 -33.40
N ARG A 185 -16.14 18.34 -34.69
CA ARG A 185 -14.89 18.48 -35.45
C ARG A 185 -14.57 19.96 -35.57
N GLY A 186 -13.66 20.46 -34.73
CA GLY A 186 -13.03 21.75 -34.93
C GLY A 186 -11.89 21.71 -35.94
N ILE A 187 -11.75 22.77 -36.75
CA ILE A 187 -10.50 23.07 -37.45
C ILE A 187 -9.79 24.14 -36.62
N HIS A 188 -8.60 23.81 -36.11
CA HIS A 188 -7.71 24.77 -35.44
C HIS A 188 -6.50 25.10 -36.32
N GLU A 189 -5.73 26.13 -35.94
CA GLU A 189 -4.58 26.71 -36.71
C GLU A 189 -3.51 25.71 -37.18
N HIS A 190 -3.53 24.45 -36.72
CA HIS A 190 -2.57 23.41 -37.10
C HIS A 190 -3.18 22.13 -37.73
N GLY A 191 -4.46 22.17 -38.15
CA GLY A 191 -5.11 21.08 -38.88
C GLY A 191 -5.97 20.14 -38.01
N ALA A 192 -6.75 19.28 -38.68
CA ALA A 192 -7.82 18.45 -38.09
C ALA A 192 -7.30 17.41 -37.09
N SER A 193 -7.98 17.27 -35.94
CA SER A 193 -7.68 16.25 -34.93
C SER A 193 -7.91 14.84 -35.51
N GLY A 194 -6.84 14.16 -35.90
CA GLY A 194 -6.89 12.81 -36.44
C GLY A 194 -6.65 11.75 -35.37
N ALA A 195 -7.71 11.10 -34.89
CA ALA A 195 -7.72 9.69 -34.49
C ALA A 195 -9.17 9.22 -34.30
N VAL A 196 -9.50 8.08 -34.89
CA VAL A 196 -10.77 7.37 -34.70
C VAL A 196 -10.88 6.98 -33.22
N ALA A 197 -11.95 7.39 -32.53
CA ALA A 197 -12.19 7.06 -31.12
C ALA A 197 -13.59 6.43 -30.92
N ASP A 198 -13.60 5.47 -30.00
CA ASP A 198 -14.68 4.63 -29.47
C ASP A 198 -15.86 5.45 -28.90
N PRO A 199 -17.15 5.01 -28.98
CA PRO A 199 -18.33 5.86 -28.80
C PRO A 199 -18.77 6.10 -27.33
N GLY A 200 -17.84 6.18 -26.37
CA GLY A 200 -18.13 6.48 -24.95
C GLY A 200 -18.00 7.96 -24.60
N MET A 201 -18.92 8.50 -23.77
CA MET A 201 -18.65 9.77 -23.06
C MET A 201 -17.59 9.49 -21.99
N ASP A 202 -16.36 9.94 -22.20
CA ASP A 202 -15.30 9.80 -21.22
C ASP A 202 -15.21 11.04 -20.33
N LEU A 203 -15.27 10.82 -19.02
CA LEU A 203 -14.96 11.82 -17.99
C LEU A 203 -13.43 11.88 -17.86
N LEU A 204 -12.79 12.99 -18.27
CA LEU A 204 -11.34 13.14 -18.20
C LEU A 204 -10.93 13.86 -16.91
N LYS A 205 -10.07 13.22 -16.11
CA LYS A 205 -9.46 13.82 -14.90
C LYS A 205 -8.17 14.57 -15.24
N ILE A 206 -8.14 15.86 -14.88
CA ILE A 206 -7.06 16.79 -14.46
C ILE A 206 -5.71 16.83 -15.24
N ASN A 207 -5.22 15.78 -15.88
CA ASN A 207 -3.88 15.76 -16.49
C ASN A 207 -3.77 16.59 -17.79
N ASP A 208 -4.88 16.84 -18.50
CA ASP A 208 -4.89 17.65 -19.73
C ASP A 208 -4.95 19.18 -19.48
N MET A 209 -5.04 19.61 -18.22
CA MET A 209 -4.99 21.03 -17.84
C MET A 209 -3.63 21.70 -18.14
N LEU A 210 -2.56 20.95 -18.43
CA LEU A 210 -1.28 21.54 -18.85
C LEU A 210 -1.33 22.18 -20.24
N TYR A 211 -2.19 21.67 -21.14
CA TYR A 211 -2.41 22.28 -22.46
C TYR A 211 -3.35 23.49 -22.39
N PHE A 212 -4.39 23.43 -21.54
CA PHE A 212 -5.37 24.51 -21.40
C PHE A 212 -4.98 25.61 -20.41
N GLY A 213 -4.26 25.26 -19.33
CA GLY A 213 -3.61 26.22 -18.43
C GLY A 213 -2.66 27.15 -19.18
N LYS A 214 -1.96 26.63 -20.22
CA LYS A 214 -1.14 27.43 -21.14
C LYS A 214 -1.92 28.48 -21.94
N LYS A 215 -3.23 28.30 -22.18
CA LYS A 215 -4.06 29.21 -23.00
C LYS A 215 -4.94 30.16 -22.17
N TRP A 216 -5.31 29.82 -20.95
CA TRP A 216 -6.41 30.48 -20.24
C TRP A 216 -6.02 31.35 -19.03
N LEU A 217 -4.86 31.12 -18.41
CA LEU A 217 -4.46 31.86 -17.21
C LEU A 217 -3.67 33.12 -17.56
N THR A 218 -4.37 34.16 -17.99
CA THR A 218 -3.85 35.49 -18.36
C THR A 218 -2.88 35.47 -19.55
N GLY A 219 -2.92 36.51 -20.39
CA GLY A 219 -1.92 36.70 -21.44
C GLY A 219 -0.47 36.85 -20.90
N GLU A 220 -0.27 36.91 -19.58
CA GLU A 220 1.03 36.93 -18.91
C GLU A 220 1.66 35.53 -18.77
N LEU A 221 0.90 34.51 -18.36
CA LEU A 221 1.42 33.12 -18.31
C LEU A 221 1.85 32.62 -19.69
N TYR A 222 1.03 32.89 -20.70
CA TYR A 222 1.35 32.55 -22.08
C TYR A 222 2.62 33.27 -22.55
N ARG A 223 2.78 34.58 -22.24
CA ARG A 223 4.00 35.36 -22.58
C ARG A 223 5.25 34.87 -21.84
N GLU A 224 5.12 34.46 -20.59
CA GLU A 224 6.26 33.97 -19.80
C GLU A 224 6.72 32.56 -20.19
N LEU A 225 5.79 31.68 -20.57
CA LEU A 225 6.08 30.31 -21.00
C LEU A 225 6.48 30.21 -22.47
N SER A 226 6.10 31.19 -23.31
CA SER A 226 6.44 31.25 -24.74
C SER A 226 7.73 32.01 -25.06
N ALA A 227 8.41 32.58 -24.04
CA ALA A 227 9.69 33.24 -24.22
C ALA A 227 10.76 32.24 -24.73
N GLU A 228 11.40 32.55 -25.87
CA GLU A 228 12.43 31.71 -26.47
C GLU A 228 13.52 31.32 -25.46
N GLY A 229 13.77 30.01 -25.32
CA GLY A 229 14.87 29.47 -24.51
C GLY A 229 14.52 28.99 -23.09
N LYS A 230 13.25 29.08 -22.64
CA LYS A 230 12.84 28.49 -21.34
C LYS A 230 12.45 27.01 -21.47
N ASN A 231 13.19 26.12 -20.77
CA ASN A 231 12.75 24.75 -20.52
C ASN A 231 11.65 24.76 -19.46
N CYS A 232 10.41 24.42 -19.85
CA CYS A 232 9.27 24.33 -18.93
C CYS A 232 9.20 22.93 -18.31
N THR A 233 9.82 22.73 -17.15
CA THR A 233 9.60 21.53 -16.32
C THR A 233 8.30 21.67 -15.51
N PRO A 234 7.70 20.56 -15.02
CA PRO A 234 6.53 20.62 -14.14
C PRO A 234 6.74 21.56 -12.93
N GLU A 235 7.91 21.54 -12.29
CA GLU A 235 8.19 22.43 -11.16
C GLU A 235 8.25 23.91 -11.57
N ALA A 236 8.76 24.21 -12.77
CA ALA A 236 8.80 25.58 -13.29
C ALA A 236 7.39 26.12 -13.60
N VAL A 237 6.52 25.26 -14.13
CA VAL A 237 5.11 25.61 -14.40
C VAL A 237 4.35 25.81 -13.10
N GLU A 238 4.54 24.94 -12.11
CA GLU A 238 3.93 25.06 -10.78
C GLU A 238 4.39 26.35 -10.08
N THR A 239 5.68 26.70 -10.20
CA THR A 239 6.23 27.95 -9.67
C THR A 239 5.57 29.18 -10.29
N ILE A 240 5.39 29.21 -11.62
CA ILE A 240 4.78 30.34 -12.33
C ILE A 240 3.27 30.44 -12.01
N MET A 241 2.57 29.30 -11.94
CA MET A 241 1.16 29.24 -11.52
C MET A 241 0.95 29.80 -10.11
N ASN A 242 1.85 29.45 -9.19
CA ASN A 242 1.84 29.94 -7.82
C ASN A 242 2.09 31.46 -7.74
N GLN A 243 3.03 31.98 -8.55
CA GLN A 243 3.32 33.42 -8.65
C GLN A 243 2.14 34.21 -9.23
N LEU A 244 1.45 33.67 -10.22
CA LEU A 244 0.26 34.30 -10.81
C LEU A 244 -0.95 34.25 -9.88
N ALA A 245 -1.16 33.15 -9.14
CA ALA A 245 -2.18 33.07 -8.11
C ALA A 245 -1.95 34.12 -7.01
N GLU A 246 -0.69 34.33 -6.60
CA GLU A 246 -0.31 35.39 -5.68
C GLU A 246 -0.54 36.79 -6.29
N ALA A 247 -0.17 37.02 -7.55
CA ALA A 247 -0.39 38.29 -8.23
C ALA A 247 -1.88 38.64 -8.39
N LEU A 248 -2.73 37.66 -8.75
CA LEU A 248 -4.18 37.81 -8.82
C LEU A 248 -4.80 38.03 -7.43
N ALA A 249 -4.33 37.33 -6.40
CA ALA A 249 -4.78 37.55 -5.03
C ALA A 249 -4.36 38.94 -4.51
N GLN A 250 -3.14 39.41 -4.83
CA GLN A 250 -2.68 40.77 -4.53
C GLN A 250 -3.47 41.82 -5.32
N GLN A 251 -3.80 41.56 -6.59
CA GLN A 251 -4.59 42.46 -7.41
C GLN A 251 -6.04 42.55 -6.91
N GLN A 252 -6.67 41.42 -6.56
CA GLN A 252 -8.01 41.39 -5.95
C GLN A 252 -8.04 42.07 -4.58
N ALA A 253 -7.02 41.87 -3.74
CA ALA A 253 -6.88 42.56 -2.46
C ALA A 253 -6.63 44.07 -2.60
N ARG A 254 -6.07 44.52 -3.75
CA ARG A 254 -5.86 45.94 -4.08
C ARG A 254 -7.06 46.59 -4.79
N SER A 255 -7.88 45.81 -5.51
CA SER A 255 -8.98 46.32 -6.35
C SER A 255 -10.34 46.29 -5.67
N LEU A 256 -10.52 45.46 -4.63
CA LEU A 256 -11.72 45.43 -3.79
C LEU A 256 -11.38 46.05 -2.43
N ARG A 257 -12.37 46.64 -1.78
CA ARG A 257 -12.20 47.44 -0.55
C ARG A 257 -11.41 46.69 0.54
N PRO A 258 -10.73 47.40 1.47
CA PRO A 258 -9.94 46.83 2.57
C PRO A 258 -10.67 45.90 3.57
N ASP A 259 -11.91 45.50 3.30
CA ASP A 259 -12.85 44.79 4.17
C ASP A 259 -13.21 43.36 3.66
N HIS A 260 -12.52 42.83 2.64
CA HIS A 260 -12.84 41.50 2.06
C HIS A 260 -11.99 40.36 2.63
N ALA A 261 -12.39 39.78 3.77
CA ALA A 261 -11.70 38.68 4.45
C ALA A 261 -11.45 37.42 3.57
N GLU A 262 -12.23 37.22 2.50
CA GLU A 262 -12.10 36.08 1.62
C GLU A 262 -10.86 36.14 0.71
N ALA A 263 -10.39 37.34 0.36
CA ALA A 263 -9.16 37.51 -0.43
C ALA A 263 -7.93 37.05 0.36
N TYR A 264 -7.89 37.40 1.65
CA TYR A 264 -6.86 36.94 2.57
C TYR A 264 -6.91 35.42 2.82
N ASN A 265 -8.10 34.82 2.86
CA ASN A 265 -8.24 33.36 2.92
C ASN A 265 -7.66 32.66 1.68
N ASN A 266 -7.98 33.16 0.49
CA ASN A 266 -7.45 32.61 -0.76
C ASN A 266 -5.93 32.77 -0.85
N MET A 267 -5.41 33.93 -0.41
CA MET A 267 -3.96 34.18 -0.32
C MET A 267 -3.28 33.21 0.65
N ALA A 268 -3.87 32.97 1.82
CA ALA A 268 -3.33 32.04 2.80
C ALA A 268 -3.19 30.61 2.25
N ILE A 269 -4.18 30.13 1.49
CA ILE A 269 -4.12 28.81 0.83
C ILE A 269 -2.99 28.78 -0.23
N ALA A 270 -2.90 29.81 -1.07
CA ALA A 270 -1.86 29.90 -2.11
C ALA A 270 -0.45 29.92 -1.50
N LEU A 271 -0.23 30.75 -0.48
CA LEU A 271 1.05 30.84 0.24
C LEU A 271 1.40 29.52 0.94
N HIS A 272 0.41 28.82 1.49
CA HIS A 272 0.62 27.51 2.07
C HIS A 272 1.09 26.48 1.01
N GLY A 273 0.47 26.46 -0.17
CA GLY A 273 0.88 25.61 -1.29
C GLY A 273 2.33 25.86 -1.75
N GLN A 274 2.86 27.07 -1.50
CA GLN A 274 4.26 27.42 -1.76
C GLN A 274 5.22 27.09 -0.60
N GLY A 275 4.74 26.51 0.51
CA GLY A 275 5.52 26.30 1.72
C GLY A 275 5.75 27.56 2.57
N ARG A 276 5.19 28.71 2.20
CA ARG A 276 5.31 30.01 2.91
C ARG A 276 4.32 30.09 4.07
N HIS A 277 4.45 29.16 5.01
CA HIS A 277 3.48 28.96 6.09
C HIS A 277 3.35 30.17 7.05
N ALA A 278 4.43 30.90 7.32
CA ALA A 278 4.37 32.08 8.19
C ALA A 278 3.49 33.19 7.59
N GLU A 279 3.65 33.46 6.30
CA GLU A 279 2.86 34.47 5.58
C GLU A 279 1.41 34.00 5.39
N ALA A 280 1.20 32.70 5.19
CA ALA A 280 -0.15 32.13 5.18
C ALA A 280 -0.89 32.38 6.50
N LEU A 281 -0.23 32.19 7.65
CA LEU A 281 -0.81 32.48 8.97
C LEU A 281 -1.07 33.98 9.18
N GLU A 282 -0.20 34.85 8.69
CA GLU A 282 -0.43 36.29 8.73
C GLU A 282 -1.69 36.67 7.95
N ASN A 283 -1.88 36.11 6.76
CA ASN A 283 -3.09 36.31 5.96
C ASN A 283 -4.34 35.74 6.65
N CYS A 284 -4.27 34.58 7.31
CA CYS A 284 -5.36 34.10 8.16
C CYS A 284 -5.70 35.10 9.28
N ASN A 285 -4.69 35.66 9.94
CA ASN A 285 -4.91 36.67 10.99
C ASN A 285 -5.51 37.97 10.44
N GLN A 286 -5.15 38.39 9.22
CA GLN A 286 -5.81 39.53 8.56
C GLN A 286 -7.28 39.22 8.20
N ALA A 287 -7.57 38.01 7.72
CA ALA A 287 -8.95 37.58 7.50
C ALA A 287 -9.78 37.61 8.80
N LEU A 288 -9.18 37.20 9.93
CA LEU A 288 -9.80 37.19 11.25
C LEU A 288 -9.88 38.59 11.89
N SER A 289 -8.97 39.51 11.59
CA SER A 289 -9.04 40.90 12.08
C SER A 289 -10.21 41.66 11.43
N ILE A 290 -10.48 41.36 10.15
CA ILE A 290 -11.62 41.88 9.39
C ILE A 290 -12.92 41.20 9.83
N MET A 291 -12.91 39.87 9.98
CA MET A 291 -14.07 39.09 10.35
C MET A 291 -13.72 38.02 11.39
N PRO A 292 -13.81 38.32 12.71
CA PRO A 292 -13.46 37.38 13.77
C PRO A 292 -14.30 36.09 13.81
N GLY A 293 -15.47 36.09 13.15
CA GLY A 293 -16.35 34.93 12.99
C GLY A 293 -16.10 34.10 11.72
N ASN A 294 -15.00 34.34 10.99
CA ASN A 294 -14.72 33.66 9.72
C ASN A 294 -14.25 32.21 9.96
N ALA A 295 -15.20 31.26 9.93
CA ALA A 295 -14.93 29.83 10.11
C ALA A 295 -13.91 29.28 9.11
N ARG A 296 -13.92 29.76 7.86
CA ARG A 296 -12.99 29.34 6.80
C ARG A 296 -11.56 29.80 7.11
N ALA A 297 -11.37 31.00 7.66
CA ALA A 297 -10.05 31.48 8.10
C ALA A 297 -9.47 30.60 9.23
N HIS A 298 -10.30 30.20 10.20
CA HIS A 298 -9.91 29.27 11.25
C HIS A 298 -9.60 27.86 10.70
N HIS A 299 -10.35 27.36 9.72
CA HIS A 299 -10.06 26.09 9.05
C HIS A 299 -8.72 26.12 8.31
N ILE A 300 -8.48 27.15 7.50
CA ILE A 300 -7.21 27.32 6.77
C ILE A 300 -6.05 27.46 7.76
N MET A 301 -6.23 28.23 8.84
CA MET A 301 -5.21 28.38 9.88
C MET A 301 -4.88 27.02 10.53
N GLY A 302 -5.89 26.21 10.85
CA GLY A 302 -5.70 24.85 11.34
C GLY A 302 -4.89 23.98 10.37
N PHE A 303 -5.17 24.09 9.08
CA PHE A 303 -4.46 23.36 8.01
C PHE A 303 -2.98 23.75 7.93
N VAL A 304 -2.68 25.04 7.96
CA VAL A 304 -1.30 25.55 7.95
C VAL A 304 -0.55 25.15 9.22
N LEU A 305 -1.19 25.25 10.39
CA LEU A 305 -0.58 24.85 11.68
C LEU A 305 -0.29 23.35 11.73
N HIS A 306 -1.18 22.52 11.20
CA HIS A 306 -0.96 21.08 11.13
C HIS A 306 0.27 20.74 10.28
N ALA A 307 0.41 21.36 9.11
CA ALA A 307 1.58 21.18 8.24
C ALA A 307 2.90 21.62 8.90
N GLN A 308 2.85 22.57 9.84
CA GLN A 308 4.01 22.98 10.66
C GLN A 308 4.29 22.05 11.86
N GLY A 309 3.52 20.98 12.05
CA GLY A 309 3.62 20.10 13.23
C GLY A 309 3.03 20.69 14.51
N ARG A 310 2.37 21.85 14.44
CA ARG A 310 1.76 22.55 15.58
C ARG A 310 0.35 22.01 15.87
N HIS A 311 0.28 20.71 16.17
CA HIS A 311 -0.98 19.95 16.21
C HIS A 311 -1.98 20.45 17.26
N ALA A 312 -1.50 20.90 18.44
CA ALA A 312 -2.38 21.43 19.49
C ALA A 312 -3.13 22.70 19.03
N GLU A 313 -2.42 23.62 18.39
CA GLU A 313 -2.98 24.88 17.87
C GLU A 313 -3.86 24.64 16.65
N ALA A 314 -3.51 23.64 15.82
CA ALA A 314 -4.35 23.20 14.71
C ALA A 314 -5.71 22.68 15.21
N ILE A 315 -5.72 21.83 16.24
CA ILE A 315 -6.94 21.32 16.87
C ILE A 315 -7.80 22.46 17.41
N GLU A 316 -7.21 23.45 18.09
CA GLU A 316 -7.94 24.62 18.58
C GLU A 316 -8.58 25.41 17.43
N SER A 317 -7.83 25.65 16.36
CA SER A 317 -8.30 26.36 15.18
C SER A 317 -9.45 25.63 14.48
N TYR A 318 -9.33 24.31 14.30
CA TYR A 318 -10.41 23.51 13.72
C TYR A 318 -11.66 23.43 14.60
N ARG A 319 -11.50 23.26 15.92
CA ARG A 319 -12.63 23.34 16.86
C ARG A 319 -13.33 24.68 16.78
N ARG A 320 -12.57 25.77 16.61
CA ARG A 320 -13.16 27.10 16.43
C ARG A 320 -13.92 27.21 15.10
N ALA A 321 -13.38 26.66 14.02
CA ALA A 321 -14.07 26.60 12.73
C ALA A 321 -15.40 25.83 12.83
N VAL A 322 -15.40 24.65 13.46
CA VAL A 322 -16.59 23.83 13.70
C VAL A 322 -17.60 24.52 14.62
N GLN A 323 -17.16 25.23 15.66
CA GLN A 323 -18.06 26.01 16.53
C GLN A 323 -18.76 27.15 15.79
N LEU A 324 -18.01 27.85 14.91
CA LEU A 324 -18.53 28.97 14.13
C LEU A 324 -19.44 28.50 12.99
N LYS A 325 -19.12 27.34 12.39
CA LYS A 325 -19.86 26.74 11.29
C LYS A 325 -19.95 25.21 11.49
N PRO A 326 -20.96 24.70 12.23
CA PRO A 326 -21.09 23.29 12.56
C PRO A 326 -21.29 22.34 11.36
N ASP A 327 -21.73 22.85 10.22
CA ASP A 327 -21.96 22.13 8.97
C ASP A 327 -20.76 22.16 8.00
N LEU A 328 -19.60 22.65 8.43
CA LEU A 328 -18.37 22.65 7.64
C LEU A 328 -17.70 21.26 7.67
N VAL A 329 -18.07 20.42 6.70
CA VAL A 329 -17.61 19.01 6.55
C VAL A 329 -16.08 18.91 6.62
N GLU A 330 -15.38 19.74 5.85
CA GLU A 330 -13.92 19.72 5.76
C GLU A 330 -13.28 20.02 7.13
N ALA A 331 -13.87 20.89 7.94
CA ALA A 331 -13.31 21.19 9.27
C ALA A 331 -13.45 20.03 10.25
N HIS A 332 -14.53 19.23 10.16
CA HIS A 332 -14.69 18.01 10.94
C HIS A 332 -13.70 16.93 10.49
N ASP A 333 -13.55 16.73 9.17
CA ASP A 333 -12.62 15.73 8.63
C ASP A 333 -11.17 16.03 9.03
N HIS A 334 -10.71 17.27 8.80
CA HIS A 334 -9.34 17.67 9.16
C HIS A 334 -9.12 17.67 10.68
N LEU A 335 -10.13 18.03 11.49
CA LEU A 335 -10.07 17.89 12.94
C LEU A 335 -9.82 16.43 13.34
N GLY A 336 -10.58 15.51 12.75
CA GLY A 336 -10.41 14.07 12.93
C GLY A 336 -9.00 13.60 12.59
N ALA A 337 -8.43 14.08 11.47
CA ALA A 337 -7.08 13.74 11.02
C ALA A 337 -6.01 14.14 12.05
N VAL A 338 -6.06 15.36 12.57
CA VAL A 338 -5.08 15.82 13.56
C VAL A 338 -5.27 15.11 14.90
N LEU A 339 -6.51 14.83 15.31
CA LEU A 339 -6.79 14.07 16.55
C LEU A 339 -6.25 12.65 16.46
N SER A 340 -6.45 11.98 15.33
CA SER A 340 -5.94 10.63 15.06
C SER A 340 -4.40 10.60 15.12
N ALA A 341 -3.73 11.57 14.47
CA ALA A 341 -2.28 11.72 14.52
C ALA A 341 -1.72 11.97 15.93
N GLN A 342 -2.53 12.49 16.86
CA GLN A 342 -2.18 12.68 18.28
C GLN A 342 -2.57 11.47 19.17
N GLY A 343 -3.04 10.38 18.59
CA GLY A 343 -3.50 9.19 19.31
C GLY A 343 -4.86 9.33 19.99
N ARG A 344 -5.57 10.45 19.79
CA ARG A 344 -6.89 10.75 20.36
C ARG A 344 -7.99 10.13 19.50
N CYS A 345 -7.95 8.80 19.38
CA CYS A 345 -8.71 8.05 18.39
C CYS A 345 -10.23 8.17 18.56
N ASP A 346 -10.75 8.18 19.79
CA ASP A 346 -12.19 8.28 20.03
C ASP A 346 -12.77 9.62 19.54
N GLU A 347 -12.09 10.73 19.85
CA GLU A 347 -12.50 12.06 19.37
C GLU A 347 -12.35 12.20 17.84
N ALA A 348 -11.36 11.51 17.26
CA ALA A 348 -11.19 11.48 15.81
C ALA A 348 -12.37 10.76 15.13
N VAL A 349 -12.77 9.59 15.66
CA VAL A 349 -13.94 8.85 15.18
C VAL A 349 -15.20 9.71 15.23
N GLU A 350 -15.47 10.38 16.35
CA GLU A 350 -16.63 11.28 16.49
C GLU A 350 -16.62 12.40 15.43
N SER A 351 -15.45 12.97 15.14
CA SER A 351 -15.29 14.04 14.15
C SER A 351 -15.55 13.53 12.72
N TYR A 352 -15.00 12.37 12.34
CA TYR A 352 -15.27 11.80 11.01
C TYR A 352 -16.73 11.36 10.84
N GLU A 353 -17.34 10.77 11.87
CA GLU A 353 -18.76 10.43 11.81
C GLU A 353 -19.63 11.68 11.66
N GLN A 354 -19.23 12.81 12.24
CA GLN A 354 -19.92 14.07 12.03
C GLN A 354 -19.74 14.58 10.59
N ALA A 355 -18.54 14.48 10.01
CA ALA A 355 -18.31 14.80 8.60
C ALA A 355 -19.19 13.94 7.68
N ILE A 356 -19.25 12.63 7.91
CA ILE A 356 -20.10 11.67 7.16
C ILE A 356 -21.59 11.96 7.36
N ARG A 357 -22.04 12.33 8.57
CA ARG A 357 -23.44 12.71 8.81
C ARG A 357 -23.84 13.96 8.02
N LEU A 358 -22.92 14.90 7.83
CA LEU A 358 -23.14 16.15 7.10
C LEU A 358 -23.06 15.94 5.59
N ASP A 359 -22.15 15.07 5.13
CA ASP A 359 -21.99 14.70 3.73
C ASP A 359 -21.73 13.19 3.59
N PRO A 360 -22.80 12.38 3.37
CA PRO A 360 -22.69 10.94 3.20
C PRO A 360 -21.90 10.49 1.96
N ASP A 361 -21.57 11.40 1.04
CA ASP A 361 -20.80 11.09 -0.17
C ASP A 361 -19.32 11.50 -0.04
N HIS A 362 -18.88 11.93 1.15
CA HIS A 362 -17.50 12.36 1.40
C HIS A 362 -16.55 11.16 1.61
N ALA A 363 -16.01 10.62 0.51
CA ALA A 363 -15.17 9.43 0.47
C ALA A 363 -13.95 9.50 1.41
N ASP A 364 -13.30 10.66 1.52
CA ASP A 364 -12.11 10.86 2.36
C ASP A 364 -12.41 10.62 3.85
N SER A 365 -13.57 11.05 4.34
CA SER A 365 -13.95 10.80 5.74
C SER A 365 -14.17 9.32 6.03
N TYR A 366 -14.72 8.57 5.08
CA TYR A 366 -14.82 7.11 5.22
C TYR A 366 -13.43 6.46 5.25
N ASN A 367 -12.51 6.89 4.37
CA ASN A 367 -11.13 6.39 4.37
C ASN A 367 -10.40 6.70 5.69
N ASN A 368 -10.47 7.94 6.15
CA ASN A 368 -9.80 8.41 7.36
C ASN A 368 -10.38 7.79 8.64
N LEU A 369 -11.70 7.61 8.69
CA LEU A 369 -12.36 6.83 9.73
C LEU A 369 -11.88 5.39 9.74
N ALA A 370 -11.80 4.73 8.58
CA ALA A 370 -11.34 3.36 8.46
C ALA A 370 -9.90 3.17 8.96
N ILE A 371 -8.99 4.11 8.63
CA ILE A 371 -7.61 4.13 9.15
C ILE A 371 -7.63 4.17 10.69
N THR A 372 -8.40 5.09 11.27
CA THR A 372 -8.46 5.30 12.72
C THR A 372 -9.08 4.09 13.45
N LEU A 373 -10.13 3.49 12.89
CA LEU A 373 -10.72 2.24 13.40
C LEU A 373 -9.72 1.08 13.36
N GLY A 374 -8.88 1.01 12.32
CA GLY A 374 -7.79 0.05 12.22
C GLY A 374 -6.77 0.20 13.35
N ILE A 375 -6.39 1.44 13.70
CA ILE A 375 -5.50 1.73 14.84
C ILE A 375 -6.11 1.25 16.17
N GLN A 376 -7.44 1.34 16.31
CA GLN A 376 -8.17 0.83 17.48
C GLN A 376 -8.40 -0.70 17.46
N GLY A 377 -7.95 -1.42 16.42
CA GLY A 377 -8.20 -2.85 16.24
C GLY A 377 -9.63 -3.21 15.83
N ARG A 378 -10.47 -2.22 15.49
CA ARG A 378 -11.87 -2.38 15.05
C ARG A 378 -11.93 -2.71 13.56
N PHE A 379 -11.31 -3.83 13.18
CA PHE A 379 -11.03 -4.18 11.79
C PHE A 379 -12.28 -4.42 10.92
N ASP A 380 -13.39 -4.93 11.47
CA ASP A 380 -14.63 -5.15 10.69
C ASP A 380 -15.28 -3.84 10.26
N GLU A 381 -15.26 -2.86 11.15
CA GLU A 381 -15.78 -1.52 10.89
C GLU A 381 -14.85 -0.78 9.92
N ALA A 382 -13.53 -0.93 10.06
CA ALA A 382 -12.56 -0.40 9.11
C ALA A 382 -12.79 -0.94 7.69
N VAL A 383 -12.96 -2.26 7.53
CA VAL A 383 -13.25 -2.88 6.22
C VAL A 383 -14.53 -2.33 5.60
N THR A 384 -15.57 -2.11 6.41
CA THR A 384 -16.86 -1.56 5.95
C THR A 384 -16.68 -0.13 5.43
N ASN A 385 -15.96 0.71 6.18
CA ASN A 385 -15.72 2.10 5.80
C ASN A 385 -14.79 2.22 4.57
N TYR A 386 -13.74 1.40 4.44
CA TYR A 386 -12.93 1.36 3.22
C TYR A 386 -13.74 0.98 1.97
N LYS A 387 -14.63 -0.01 2.10
CA LYS A 387 -15.52 -0.39 0.99
C LYS A 387 -16.46 0.75 0.60
N GLN A 388 -16.96 1.49 1.58
CA GLN A 388 -17.79 2.66 1.31
C GLN A 388 -17.00 3.76 0.60
N ALA A 389 -15.79 4.10 1.07
CA ALA A 389 -14.90 5.04 0.41
C ALA A 389 -14.63 4.65 -1.06
N ILE A 390 -14.29 3.38 -1.31
CA ILE A 390 -14.03 2.85 -2.67
C ILE A 390 -15.29 2.89 -3.54
N SER A 391 -16.48 2.70 -2.96
CA SER A 391 -17.74 2.75 -3.71
C SER A 391 -18.09 4.18 -4.17
N LEU A 392 -17.77 5.17 -3.34
CA LEU A 392 -17.95 6.60 -3.65
C LEU A 392 -16.88 7.09 -4.62
N GLU A 393 -15.63 6.70 -4.40
CA GLU A 393 -14.51 7.05 -5.26
C GLU A 393 -13.62 5.83 -5.58
N PRO A 394 -13.87 5.17 -6.74
CA PRO A 394 -13.17 3.94 -7.13
C PRO A 394 -11.66 4.07 -7.39
N ASP A 395 -11.15 5.30 -7.45
CA ASP A 395 -9.76 5.63 -7.78
C ASP A 395 -8.91 6.02 -6.55
N LEU A 396 -9.44 5.90 -5.33
CA LEU A 396 -8.67 6.09 -4.09
C LEU A 396 -7.64 4.95 -3.91
N ALA A 397 -6.43 5.15 -4.43
CA ALA A 397 -5.34 4.18 -4.34
C ALA A 397 -5.04 3.76 -2.88
N ASP A 398 -5.07 4.72 -1.96
CA ASP A 398 -4.76 4.49 -0.54
C ASP A 398 -5.83 3.64 0.15
N ALA A 399 -7.11 3.79 -0.22
CA ALA A 399 -8.18 2.96 0.32
C ALA A 399 -8.03 1.50 -0.14
N HIS A 400 -7.69 1.26 -1.42
CA HIS A 400 -7.40 -0.09 -1.93
C HIS A 400 -6.19 -0.73 -1.23
N TYR A 401 -5.10 0.04 -1.06
CA TYR A 401 -3.89 -0.42 -0.38
C TYR A 401 -4.12 -0.74 1.10
N ASN A 402 -4.79 0.14 1.84
CA ASN A 402 -5.03 -0.05 3.26
C ASN A 402 -6.04 -1.16 3.54
N LEU A 403 -7.09 -1.30 2.71
CA LEU A 403 -7.99 -2.44 2.77
C LEU A 403 -7.24 -3.75 2.52
N ALA A 404 -6.35 -3.78 1.52
CA ALA A 404 -5.53 -4.95 1.23
C ALA A 404 -4.62 -5.36 2.41
N ASN A 405 -4.05 -4.39 3.14
CA ASN A 405 -3.27 -4.66 4.36
C ASN A 405 -4.10 -5.43 5.41
N ILE A 406 -5.32 -4.96 5.70
CA ILE A 406 -6.21 -5.61 6.68
C ILE A 406 -6.65 -7.00 6.18
N LEU A 407 -6.96 -7.13 4.89
CA LEU A 407 -7.36 -8.41 4.30
C LEU A 407 -6.23 -9.45 4.37
N ARG A 408 -4.97 -9.04 4.13
CA ARG A 408 -3.79 -9.89 4.28
C ARG A 408 -3.64 -10.39 5.71
N GLU A 409 -3.74 -9.49 6.70
CA GLU A 409 -3.64 -9.84 8.13
C GLU A 409 -4.74 -10.81 8.58
N ARG A 410 -5.90 -10.78 7.92
CA ARG A 410 -7.01 -11.73 8.12
C ARG A 410 -6.90 -13.01 7.30
N GLY A 411 -5.79 -13.24 6.59
CA GLY A 411 -5.56 -14.42 5.76
C GLY A 411 -6.38 -14.47 4.46
N ARG A 412 -7.01 -13.35 4.05
CA ARG A 412 -7.79 -13.24 2.80
C ARG A 412 -6.87 -12.88 1.63
N CYS A 413 -5.90 -13.74 1.35
CA CYS A 413 -4.75 -13.39 0.51
C CYS A 413 -5.12 -13.01 -0.93
N ALA A 414 -6.06 -13.71 -1.56
CA ALA A 414 -6.48 -13.42 -2.94
C ALA A 414 -7.08 -12.01 -3.08
N GLU A 415 -7.87 -11.58 -2.09
CA GLU A 415 -8.49 -10.25 -2.10
C GLU A 415 -7.46 -9.16 -1.78
N ALA A 416 -6.50 -9.44 -0.89
CA ALA A 416 -5.39 -8.54 -0.63
C ALA A 416 -4.55 -8.30 -1.90
N ILE A 417 -4.19 -9.36 -2.64
CA ILE A 417 -3.47 -9.26 -3.91
C ILE A 417 -4.23 -8.38 -4.91
N ALA A 418 -5.54 -8.58 -5.04
CA ALA A 418 -6.38 -7.78 -5.94
C ALA A 418 -6.38 -6.29 -5.54
N GLY A 419 -6.52 -5.99 -4.24
CA GLY A 419 -6.48 -4.62 -3.72
C GLY A 419 -5.12 -3.94 -3.95
N TYR A 420 -4.01 -4.64 -3.68
CA TYR A 420 -2.68 -4.09 -3.97
C TYR A 420 -2.46 -3.83 -5.46
N ARG A 421 -2.85 -4.76 -6.34
CA ARG A 421 -2.75 -4.56 -7.80
C ARG A 421 -3.59 -3.37 -8.26
N ARG A 422 -4.78 -3.16 -7.69
CA ARG A 422 -5.60 -1.99 -8.00
C ARG A 422 -4.95 -0.69 -7.52
N ALA A 423 -4.40 -0.67 -6.30
CA ALA A 423 -3.65 0.49 -5.79
C ALA A 423 -2.44 0.82 -6.69
N ILE A 424 -1.68 -0.19 -7.12
CA ILE A 424 -0.54 -0.02 -8.03
C ILE A 424 -0.98 0.48 -9.41
N GLY A 425 -2.10 -0.04 -9.94
CA GLY A 425 -2.65 0.42 -11.22
C GLY A 425 -3.13 1.87 -11.20
N LEU A 426 -3.52 2.38 -10.01
CA LEU A 426 -3.87 3.77 -9.78
C LEU A 426 -2.64 4.65 -9.51
N ARG A 427 -1.63 4.09 -8.83
CA ARG A 427 -0.41 4.78 -8.42
C ARG A 427 0.82 3.89 -8.64
N ALA A 428 1.42 4.02 -9.82
CA ALA A 428 2.49 3.14 -10.28
C ALA A 428 3.84 3.34 -9.56
N ASP A 429 4.01 4.43 -8.82
CA ASP A 429 5.18 4.81 -8.02
C ASP A 429 5.06 4.44 -6.53
N HIS A 430 4.02 3.69 -6.13
CA HIS A 430 3.78 3.31 -4.74
C HIS A 430 4.65 2.12 -4.29
N ALA A 431 5.90 2.38 -3.91
CA ALA A 431 6.87 1.35 -3.50
C ALA A 431 6.36 0.43 -2.37
N GLU A 432 5.64 0.97 -1.37
CA GLU A 432 5.09 0.19 -0.26
C GLU A 432 4.02 -0.81 -0.72
N ALA A 433 3.21 -0.47 -1.71
CA ALA A 433 2.22 -1.38 -2.29
C ALA A 433 2.88 -2.57 -3.00
N TYR A 434 3.95 -2.33 -3.75
CA TYR A 434 4.74 -3.41 -4.36
C TYR A 434 5.37 -4.34 -3.31
N ASN A 435 5.95 -3.77 -2.25
CA ASN A 435 6.53 -4.56 -1.16
C ASN A 435 5.48 -5.35 -0.36
N ASN A 436 4.28 -4.81 -0.15
CA ASN A 436 3.23 -5.57 0.54
C ASN A 436 2.56 -6.61 -0.37
N LEU A 437 2.48 -6.33 -1.68
CA LEU A 437 2.08 -7.32 -2.68
C LEU A 437 3.05 -8.51 -2.70
N SER A 438 4.36 -8.26 -2.67
CA SER A 438 5.35 -9.37 -2.63
C SER A 438 5.17 -10.26 -1.41
N ARG A 439 4.88 -9.67 -0.24
CA ARG A 439 4.56 -10.43 0.99
C ARG A 439 3.29 -11.27 0.83
N ALA A 440 2.22 -10.70 0.29
CA ALA A 440 0.97 -11.45 0.06
C ALA A 440 1.14 -12.57 -0.98
N LEU A 441 1.93 -12.34 -2.02
CA LEU A 441 2.28 -13.34 -3.04
C LEU A 441 3.10 -14.49 -2.43
N LYS A 442 4.08 -14.18 -1.58
CA LYS A 442 4.84 -15.18 -0.80
C LYS A 442 3.91 -16.03 0.06
N GLU A 443 3.00 -15.41 0.79
CA GLU A 443 2.02 -16.10 1.64
C GLU A 443 1.10 -17.03 0.83
N CYS A 444 0.89 -16.74 -0.47
CA CYS A 444 0.17 -17.60 -1.42
C CYS A 444 1.06 -18.63 -2.14
N GLY A 445 2.38 -18.66 -1.89
CA GLY A 445 3.33 -19.54 -2.56
C GLY A 445 3.73 -19.10 -3.98
N ASN A 446 3.38 -17.88 -4.42
CA ASN A 446 3.81 -17.34 -5.72
C ASN A 446 5.14 -16.58 -5.58
N PHE A 447 6.24 -17.33 -5.43
CA PHE A 447 7.56 -16.78 -5.13
C PHE A 447 8.16 -15.95 -6.27
N THR A 448 7.97 -16.35 -7.53
CA THR A 448 8.54 -15.64 -8.69
C THR A 448 7.98 -14.23 -8.79
N GLU A 449 6.65 -14.10 -8.79
CA GLU A 449 6.01 -12.79 -8.86
C GLU A 449 6.30 -11.96 -7.59
N ALA A 450 6.47 -12.61 -6.43
CA ALA A 450 6.86 -11.91 -5.21
C ALA A 450 8.23 -11.24 -5.35
N ILE A 451 9.22 -11.91 -5.95
CA ILE A 451 10.56 -11.36 -6.16
C ILE A 451 10.49 -10.14 -7.09
N GLU A 452 9.82 -10.27 -8.24
CA GLU A 452 9.67 -9.18 -9.21
C GLU A 452 9.06 -7.91 -8.58
N ASN A 453 8.02 -8.06 -7.76
CA ASN A 453 7.40 -6.94 -7.06
C ASN A 453 8.31 -6.35 -5.98
N CYS A 454 9.10 -7.18 -5.29
CA CYS A 454 10.05 -6.69 -4.29
C CYS A 454 11.20 -5.91 -4.94
N GLU A 455 11.72 -6.40 -6.07
CA GLU A 455 12.70 -5.68 -6.89
C GLU A 455 12.15 -4.37 -7.44
N LYS A 456 10.87 -4.34 -7.86
CA LYS A 456 10.20 -3.10 -8.29
C LYS A 456 10.08 -2.09 -7.16
N ALA A 457 9.76 -2.53 -5.95
CA ALA A 457 9.73 -1.66 -4.76
C ALA A 457 11.11 -1.04 -4.49
N ILE A 458 12.19 -1.82 -4.57
CA ILE A 458 13.57 -1.36 -4.41
C ILE A 458 13.98 -0.41 -5.54
N ALA A 459 13.57 -0.68 -6.78
CA ALA A 459 13.85 0.19 -7.91
C ALA A 459 13.18 1.58 -7.78
N LEU A 460 11.97 1.63 -7.22
CA LEU A 460 11.26 2.88 -6.91
C LEU A 460 11.86 3.60 -5.69
N LYS A 461 12.29 2.83 -4.68
CA LYS A 461 12.84 3.34 -3.43
C LYS A 461 14.09 2.55 -3.01
N PRO A 462 15.30 2.95 -3.47
CA PRO A 462 16.54 2.21 -3.20
C PRO A 462 16.96 2.15 -1.74
N ASP A 463 16.43 3.04 -0.89
CA ASP A 463 16.65 3.09 0.56
C ASP A 463 15.48 2.45 1.34
N PHE A 464 14.79 1.47 0.75
CA PHE A 464 13.70 0.75 1.40
C PHE A 464 14.18 -0.50 2.15
N ALA A 465 14.57 -0.34 3.42
CA ALA A 465 15.11 -1.42 4.25
C ALA A 465 14.20 -2.65 4.34
N GLU A 466 12.89 -2.44 4.50
CA GLU A 466 11.89 -3.50 4.58
C GLU A 466 11.82 -4.33 3.29
N ALA A 467 11.94 -3.69 2.12
CA ALA A 467 11.95 -4.38 0.84
C ALA A 467 13.22 -5.21 0.64
N HIS A 468 14.40 -4.68 0.98
CA HIS A 468 15.63 -5.47 0.98
C HIS A 468 15.56 -6.69 1.91
N ASN A 469 15.02 -6.54 3.13
CA ASN A 469 14.81 -7.67 4.02
C ASN A 469 13.85 -8.71 3.42
N ASN A 470 12.74 -8.27 2.81
CA ASN A 470 11.77 -9.19 2.20
C ASN A 470 12.34 -9.91 0.97
N LEU A 471 13.14 -9.22 0.14
CA LEU A 471 13.85 -9.84 -0.96
C LEU A 471 14.85 -10.88 -0.46
N GLY A 472 15.62 -10.58 0.58
CA GLY A 472 16.54 -11.56 1.21
C GLY A 472 15.82 -12.84 1.66
N LEU A 473 14.63 -12.72 2.26
CA LEU A 473 13.79 -13.86 2.66
C LEU A 473 13.26 -14.67 1.46
N LEU A 474 12.91 -14.01 0.35
CA LEU A 474 12.44 -14.66 -0.87
C LEU A 474 13.57 -15.43 -1.57
N LEU A 475 14.74 -14.80 -1.71
CA LEU A 475 15.94 -15.41 -2.29
C LEU A 475 16.43 -16.60 -1.47
N ARG A 476 16.28 -16.53 -0.13
CA ARG A 476 16.60 -17.65 0.77
C ARG A 476 15.75 -18.88 0.44
N ALA A 477 14.45 -18.67 0.22
CA ALA A 477 13.53 -19.75 -0.16
C ALA A 477 13.85 -20.35 -1.54
N GLN A 478 14.67 -19.69 -2.36
CA GLN A 478 15.19 -20.20 -3.64
C GLN A 478 16.62 -20.76 -3.55
N GLY A 479 17.25 -20.76 -2.36
CA GLY A 479 18.63 -21.22 -2.18
C GLY A 479 19.70 -20.23 -2.66
N GLN A 480 19.36 -18.97 -2.93
CA GLN A 480 20.30 -17.95 -3.42
C GLN A 480 21.02 -17.27 -2.24
N HIS A 481 21.92 -18.01 -1.59
CA HIS A 481 22.49 -17.65 -0.30
C HIS A 481 23.36 -16.39 -0.29
N ALA A 482 24.12 -16.14 -1.36
CA ALA A 482 24.98 -14.97 -1.46
C ALA A 482 24.15 -13.69 -1.57
N GLU A 483 23.13 -13.72 -2.42
CA GLU A 483 22.19 -12.63 -2.65
C GLU A 483 21.28 -12.40 -1.43
N THR A 484 20.90 -13.47 -0.70
CA THR A 484 20.22 -13.38 0.60
C THR A 484 21.04 -12.56 1.60
N ILE A 485 22.32 -12.89 1.78
CA ILE A 485 23.22 -12.18 2.70
C ILE A 485 23.37 -10.71 2.30
N ALA A 486 23.64 -10.45 1.02
CA ALA A 486 23.83 -9.09 0.52
C ALA A 486 22.60 -8.20 0.76
N ASN A 487 21.39 -8.75 0.59
CA ASN A 487 20.16 -8.01 0.83
C ASN A 487 19.91 -7.71 2.30
N PHE A 488 20.20 -8.65 3.21
CA PHE A 488 20.10 -8.37 4.64
C PHE A 488 21.14 -7.34 5.10
N GLU A 489 22.38 -7.43 4.62
CA GLU A 489 23.41 -6.42 4.87
C GLU A 489 22.95 -5.04 4.38
N LYS A 490 22.35 -4.96 3.19
CA LYS A 490 21.82 -3.70 2.66
C LYS A 490 20.68 -3.14 3.53
N ALA A 491 19.75 -3.98 3.98
CA ALA A 491 18.68 -3.56 4.88
C ALA A 491 19.23 -2.99 6.21
N ILE A 492 20.27 -3.61 6.76
CA ILE A 492 20.96 -3.16 7.98
C ILE A 492 21.73 -1.86 7.74
N GLN A 493 22.39 -1.70 6.58
CA GLN A 493 23.08 -0.46 6.22
C GLN A 493 22.12 0.73 6.14
N ILE A 494 20.92 0.51 5.55
CA ILE A 494 19.88 1.54 5.45
C ILE A 494 19.28 1.85 6.83
N LYS A 495 19.00 0.81 7.63
CA LYS A 495 18.36 0.93 8.94
C LYS A 495 19.14 0.11 9.97
N PRO A 496 20.20 0.68 10.60
CA PRO A 496 21.07 -0.05 11.54
C PRO A 496 20.37 -0.60 12.79
N GLY A 497 19.18 -0.11 13.13
CA GLY A 497 18.37 -0.63 14.23
C GLY A 497 17.36 -1.71 13.82
N TYR A 498 17.40 -2.21 12.57
CA TYR A 498 16.36 -3.10 12.07
C TYR A 498 16.53 -4.55 12.58
N ALA A 499 16.03 -4.81 13.79
CA ALA A 499 16.22 -6.08 14.49
C ALA A 499 15.81 -7.31 13.68
N ASN A 500 14.71 -7.25 12.92
CA ASN A 500 14.29 -8.36 12.05
C ASN A 500 15.33 -8.67 10.96
N ALA A 501 15.95 -7.65 10.36
CA ALA A 501 16.99 -7.84 9.35
C ALA A 501 18.27 -8.44 9.96
N HIS A 502 18.69 -7.97 11.13
CA HIS A 502 19.81 -8.56 11.88
C HIS A 502 19.55 -10.02 12.23
N TRP A 503 18.33 -10.34 12.70
CA TRP A 503 17.99 -11.71 13.02
C TRP A 503 17.96 -12.59 11.75
N ASN A 504 17.31 -12.16 10.67
CA ASN A 504 17.32 -12.91 9.42
C ASN A 504 18.74 -13.10 8.84
N TYR A 505 19.58 -12.06 8.95
CA TYR A 505 20.98 -12.11 8.55
C TYR A 505 21.75 -13.15 9.36
N SER A 506 21.55 -13.19 10.68
CA SER A 506 22.18 -14.18 11.56
C SER A 506 21.84 -15.62 11.15
N LEU A 507 20.57 -15.88 10.80
CA LEU A 507 20.13 -17.21 10.36
C LEU A 507 20.83 -17.61 9.05
N ALA A 508 20.93 -16.68 8.09
CA ALA A 508 21.62 -16.93 6.82
C ALA A 508 23.13 -17.19 7.02
N LEU A 509 23.79 -16.40 7.87
CA LEU A 509 25.20 -16.59 8.21
C LEU A 509 25.45 -17.94 8.88
N LEU A 510 24.64 -18.29 9.87
CA LEU A 510 24.72 -19.57 10.57
C LEU A 510 24.48 -20.75 9.63
N SER A 511 23.48 -20.69 8.75
CA SER A 511 23.25 -21.73 7.73
C SER A 511 24.46 -21.92 6.82
N CYS A 512 25.17 -20.85 6.48
CA CYS A 512 26.39 -20.88 5.67
C CYS A 512 27.65 -21.30 6.47
N GLY A 513 27.53 -21.60 7.77
CA GLY A 513 28.67 -21.95 8.63
C GLY A 513 29.50 -20.75 9.12
N ARG A 514 29.09 -19.51 8.85
CA ARG A 514 29.77 -18.28 9.32
C ARG A 514 29.37 -17.99 10.77
N PHE A 515 29.71 -18.90 11.68
CA PHE A 515 29.20 -18.90 13.06
C PHE A 515 29.64 -17.68 13.86
N ALA A 516 30.90 -17.26 13.77
CA ALA A 516 31.40 -16.11 14.52
C ALA A 516 30.59 -14.84 14.24
N GLU A 517 30.32 -14.55 12.96
CA GLU A 517 29.50 -13.42 12.56
C GLU A 517 28.02 -13.66 12.85
N GLY A 518 27.53 -14.87 12.61
CA GLY A 518 26.16 -15.28 12.85
C GLY A 518 25.73 -15.04 14.29
N TRP A 519 26.54 -15.44 15.28
CA TRP A 519 26.22 -15.26 16.70
C TRP A 519 26.12 -13.81 17.14
N GLU A 520 26.97 -12.92 16.60
CA GLU A 520 26.89 -11.50 16.90
C GLU A 520 25.55 -10.90 16.44
N GLN A 521 25.09 -11.30 15.25
CA GLN A 521 23.82 -10.86 14.71
C GLN A 521 22.63 -11.56 15.40
N TYR A 522 22.80 -12.80 15.88
CA TYR A 522 21.74 -13.61 16.48
C TYR A 522 21.19 -13.02 17.79
N LYS A 523 21.97 -12.19 18.49
CA LYS A 523 21.54 -11.46 19.71
C LYS A 523 20.35 -10.53 19.44
N TRP A 524 20.20 -10.03 18.21
CA TRP A 524 19.10 -9.13 17.82
C TRP A 524 17.73 -9.79 17.81
N ARG A 525 17.64 -11.13 17.87
CA ARG A 525 16.37 -11.87 17.99
C ARG A 525 15.53 -11.40 19.18
N ARG A 526 16.16 -10.95 20.27
CA ARG A 526 15.47 -10.42 21.45
C ARG A 526 14.76 -9.11 21.19
N ARG A 527 15.24 -8.33 20.21
CA ARG A 527 14.64 -7.05 19.79
C ARG A 527 13.73 -7.21 18.57
N ALA A 528 13.56 -8.44 18.07
CA ALA A 528 12.73 -8.78 16.93
C ALA A 528 11.39 -9.38 17.40
N GLY A 529 10.32 -9.15 16.63
CA GLY A 529 8.99 -9.71 16.92
C GLY A 529 8.46 -9.42 18.33
N LEU A 530 7.76 -10.39 18.92
CA LEU A 530 7.19 -10.32 20.28
C LEU A 530 8.26 -10.25 21.39
N GLY A 531 9.52 -10.61 21.10
CA GLY A 531 10.64 -10.52 22.05
C GLY A 531 10.93 -9.08 22.48
N ALA A 532 10.70 -8.10 21.59
CA ALA A 532 10.94 -6.69 21.88
C ALA A 532 10.07 -6.13 23.02
N ILE A 533 8.87 -6.69 23.20
CA ILE A 533 7.93 -6.28 24.26
C ILE A 533 8.40 -6.80 25.63
N LEU A 534 9.00 -7.99 25.66
CA LEU A 534 9.53 -8.60 26.90
C LEU A 534 10.88 -7.99 27.31
N ASP A 535 11.72 -7.61 26.35
CA ASP A 535 13.04 -7.00 26.61
C ASP A 535 12.94 -5.52 27.00
N SER A 536 11.96 -4.77 26.46
CA SER A 536 11.77 -3.34 26.76
C SER A 536 11.21 -3.04 28.15
N GLN A 537 10.67 -4.05 28.85
CA GLN A 537 10.10 -3.90 30.19
C GLN A 537 11.08 -4.26 31.32
N ARG A 538 12.32 -4.65 31.01
CA ARG A 538 13.24 -5.15 32.04
C ARG A 538 14.23 -4.11 32.53
N HIS A 539 14.15 -3.85 33.82
CA HIS A 539 15.23 -3.36 34.67
C HIS A 539 15.79 -4.58 35.41
N ASP A 540 16.75 -5.32 34.85
CA ASP A 540 17.37 -6.44 35.58
C ASP A 540 18.82 -6.72 35.11
N PRO A 541 19.62 -7.55 35.82
CA PRO A 541 21.07 -7.41 36.02
C PRO A 541 21.94 -7.65 34.77
N ALA A 542 23.26 -7.48 34.93
CA ALA A 542 24.23 -7.59 33.84
C ALA A 542 24.21 -8.99 33.18
N SER A 543 23.95 -9.02 31.86
CA SER A 543 24.06 -10.24 31.07
C SER A 543 25.48 -10.79 31.11
N TRP A 544 25.60 -12.11 31.30
CA TRP A 544 26.87 -12.79 31.37
C TRP A 544 27.59 -12.75 30.02
N ASP A 545 28.85 -12.33 30.04
CA ASP A 545 29.72 -12.14 28.88
C ASP A 545 30.75 -13.26 28.69
N GLY A 546 30.65 -14.33 29.50
CA GLY A 546 31.61 -15.43 29.54
C GLY A 546 32.70 -15.27 30.60
N SER A 547 32.80 -14.12 31.29
CA SER A 547 33.79 -13.91 32.34
C SER A 547 33.62 -14.88 33.52
N PRO A 548 34.68 -15.18 34.31
CA PRO A 548 34.55 -15.99 35.51
C PRO A 548 33.56 -15.39 36.51
N PHE A 549 32.72 -16.23 37.11
CA PHE A 549 31.66 -15.79 38.05
C PHE A 549 31.76 -16.54 39.39
N THR A 550 32.99 -16.80 39.86
CA THR A 550 33.22 -17.50 41.14
C THR A 550 32.55 -16.78 42.31
N GLY A 551 31.79 -17.54 43.11
CA GLY A 551 31.02 -17.00 44.24
C GLY A 551 29.70 -16.33 43.86
N LYS A 552 29.34 -16.30 42.57
CA LYS A 552 28.08 -15.78 42.04
C LYS A 552 27.17 -16.89 41.53
N ARG A 553 25.89 -16.56 41.36
CA ARG A 553 24.82 -17.39 40.81
C ARG A 553 24.50 -16.91 39.39
N LEU A 554 24.64 -17.81 38.42
CA LEU A 554 24.30 -17.56 37.02
C LEU A 554 23.02 -18.29 36.65
N LEU A 555 22.02 -17.56 36.18
CA LEU A 555 20.78 -18.13 35.64
C LEU A 555 20.89 -18.33 34.12
N ILE A 556 20.89 -19.59 33.68
CA ILE A 556 20.72 -19.94 32.27
C ILE A 556 19.21 -20.02 31.98
N ARG A 557 18.73 -19.05 31.22
CA ARG A 557 17.31 -18.87 30.94
C ARG A 557 16.85 -19.69 29.77
N TYR A 558 15.65 -20.25 29.90
CA TYR A 558 14.97 -20.91 28.81
C TYR A 558 14.59 -19.89 27.73
N GLU A 559 14.75 -20.27 26.47
CA GLU A 559 14.29 -19.49 25.32
C GLU A 559 13.78 -20.45 24.23
N GLN A 560 12.76 -20.02 23.48
CA GLN A 560 12.20 -20.73 22.31
C GLN A 560 11.46 -22.04 22.61
N GLY A 561 11.98 -23.21 22.20
CA GLY A 561 11.29 -24.50 22.26
C GLY A 561 12.09 -25.60 22.98
N MET A 562 11.46 -26.76 23.19
CA MET A 562 12.08 -27.90 23.89
C MET A 562 13.32 -28.43 23.16
N GLY A 563 13.34 -28.40 21.82
CA GLY A 563 14.48 -28.84 21.02
C GLY A 563 15.73 -27.99 21.29
N ASP A 564 15.56 -26.68 21.47
CA ASP A 564 16.65 -25.77 21.81
C ASP A 564 17.22 -26.08 23.18
N ASN A 565 16.36 -26.29 24.16
CA ASN A 565 16.79 -26.63 25.50
C ASN A 565 17.58 -27.96 25.52
N LEU A 566 17.08 -29.00 24.85
CA LEU A 566 17.75 -30.29 24.67
C LEU A 566 19.08 -30.20 23.93
N GLN A 567 19.17 -29.32 22.92
CA GLN A 567 20.41 -29.15 22.17
C GLN A 567 21.43 -28.36 22.98
N PHE A 568 21.06 -27.20 23.54
CA PHE A 568 22.01 -26.25 24.10
C PHE A 568 22.33 -26.45 25.59
N VAL A 569 21.61 -27.33 26.30
CA VAL A 569 22.01 -27.76 27.66
C VAL A 569 23.44 -28.36 27.68
N ARG A 570 23.94 -28.85 26.54
CA ARG A 570 25.33 -29.31 26.36
C ARG A 570 26.41 -28.26 26.71
N TYR A 571 26.03 -26.99 26.79
CA TYR A 571 26.95 -25.91 27.19
C TYR A 571 27.04 -25.75 28.71
N ALA A 572 26.11 -26.30 29.50
CA ALA A 572 26.10 -26.16 30.97
C ALA A 572 27.44 -26.57 31.63
N PRO A 573 28.11 -27.69 31.25
CA PRO A 573 29.43 -28.03 31.80
C PRO A 573 30.49 -26.95 31.50
N ARG A 574 30.44 -26.33 30.33
CA ARG A 574 31.38 -25.26 29.92
C ARG A 574 31.09 -23.95 30.65
N VAL A 575 29.82 -23.67 30.96
CA VAL A 575 29.44 -22.55 31.83
C VAL A 575 29.94 -22.81 33.25
N LYS A 576 29.66 -24.00 33.81
CA LYS A 576 30.12 -24.39 35.15
C LYS A 576 31.64 -24.34 35.30
N ALA A 577 32.38 -24.65 34.25
CA ALA A 577 33.84 -24.53 34.23
C ALA A 577 34.35 -23.10 34.43
N ARG A 578 33.50 -22.07 34.28
CA ARG A 578 33.80 -20.66 34.57
C ARG A 578 33.58 -20.30 36.06
N GLY A 579 33.15 -21.26 36.87
CA GLY A 579 33.02 -21.18 38.33
C GLY A 579 31.56 -21.10 38.80
N GLY A 580 31.38 -20.55 40.01
CA GLY A 580 30.08 -20.17 40.57
C GLY A 580 29.02 -21.29 40.68
N THR A 581 27.78 -20.86 40.87
CA THR A 581 26.58 -21.71 40.89
C THR A 581 25.80 -21.50 39.59
N VAL A 582 25.47 -22.59 38.89
CA VAL A 582 24.67 -22.58 37.66
C VAL A 582 23.26 -23.03 37.97
N ILE A 583 22.31 -22.14 37.72
CA ILE A 583 20.88 -22.40 37.77
C ILE A 583 20.42 -22.54 36.33
N PHE A 584 19.69 -23.61 36.01
CA PHE A 584 19.20 -23.85 34.65
C PHE A 584 17.68 -23.89 34.64
N GLU A 585 17.09 -23.02 33.83
CA GLU A 585 15.66 -22.95 33.61
C GLU A 585 15.25 -23.84 32.42
N THR A 586 14.20 -24.64 32.61
CA THR A 586 13.67 -25.53 31.58
C THR A 586 12.14 -25.65 31.64
N LEU A 587 11.57 -26.34 30.67
CA LEU A 587 10.13 -26.61 30.63
C LEU A 587 9.79 -27.87 31.42
N ARG A 588 8.58 -27.90 31.99
CA ARG A 588 8.07 -29.04 32.77
C ARG A 588 8.32 -30.42 32.16
N PRO A 589 8.08 -30.66 30.86
CA PRO A 589 8.29 -31.99 30.26
C PRO A 589 9.75 -32.44 30.17
N LEU A 590 10.71 -31.54 30.43
CA LEU A 590 12.15 -31.80 30.37
C LEU A 590 12.79 -31.94 31.76
N LEU A 591 12.10 -31.55 32.84
CA LEU A 591 12.65 -31.56 34.21
C LEU A 591 13.25 -32.91 34.59
N GLY A 592 12.48 -33.99 34.47
CA GLY A 592 12.95 -35.33 34.84
C GLY A 592 14.09 -35.86 33.96
N LEU A 593 14.27 -35.31 32.76
CA LEU A 593 15.36 -35.70 31.86
C LEU A 593 16.67 -34.96 32.17
N LEU A 594 16.58 -33.72 32.66
CA LEU A 594 17.72 -32.87 33.01
C LEU A 594 18.11 -32.95 34.49
N GLU A 595 17.39 -33.73 35.29
CA GLU A 595 17.71 -33.96 36.69
C GLU A 595 19.11 -34.57 36.84
N GLY A 596 19.97 -33.92 37.63
CA GLY A 596 21.35 -34.36 37.85
C GLY A 596 22.28 -34.19 36.64
N PHE A 597 21.90 -33.37 35.66
CA PHE A 597 22.73 -33.09 34.49
C PHE A 597 24.05 -32.39 34.88
N ASP A 598 25.17 -32.84 34.31
CA ASP A 598 26.49 -32.29 34.62
C ASP A 598 26.59 -30.80 34.30
N GLY A 599 27.13 -30.02 35.24
CA GLY A 599 27.23 -28.56 35.13
C GLY A 599 25.98 -27.77 35.53
N ILE A 600 24.92 -28.42 36.01
CA ILE A 600 23.74 -27.75 36.59
C ILE A 600 23.72 -28.02 38.10
N ASP A 601 23.76 -26.97 38.92
CA ASP A 601 23.65 -27.10 40.37
C ASP A 601 22.19 -27.06 40.84
N GLU A 602 21.38 -26.22 40.18
CA GLU A 602 19.96 -26.03 40.47
C GLU A 602 19.14 -26.07 39.18
N LEU A 603 18.12 -26.92 39.11
CA LEU A 603 17.21 -27.03 37.96
C LEU A 603 15.85 -26.45 38.34
N MET A 604 15.28 -25.61 37.48
CA MET A 604 13.98 -24.96 37.73
C MET A 604 13.04 -25.00 36.53
N GLU A 605 11.73 -24.98 36.81
CA GLU A 605 10.69 -24.81 35.81
C GLU A 605 10.55 -23.33 35.44
N ALA A 606 10.49 -23.03 34.14
CA ALA A 606 10.24 -21.69 33.63
C ALA A 606 8.86 -21.18 34.08
N ALA A 607 8.81 -19.95 34.61
CA ALA A 607 7.56 -19.36 35.06
C ALA A 607 6.62 -19.03 33.87
N PRO A 608 5.29 -19.15 34.01
CA PRO A 608 4.34 -18.85 32.94
C PRO A 608 4.39 -17.39 32.44
N ASP A 609 4.75 -16.46 33.31
CA ASP A 609 4.94 -15.04 33.03
C ASP A 609 6.38 -14.69 32.59
N GLY A 610 7.29 -15.67 32.61
CA GLY A 610 8.69 -15.53 32.21
C GLY A 610 9.58 -14.81 33.23
N GLU A 611 9.05 -14.49 34.42
CA GLU A 611 9.82 -13.86 35.49
C GLU A 611 10.50 -14.91 36.39
N PRO A 612 11.83 -14.85 36.56
CA PRO A 612 12.53 -15.83 37.37
C PRO A 612 12.10 -15.75 38.83
N THR A 613 11.84 -16.90 39.45
CA THR A 613 11.45 -17.02 40.86
C THR A 613 12.63 -17.26 41.81
N VAL A 614 13.84 -17.18 41.29
CA VAL A 614 15.10 -17.48 41.99
C VAL A 614 15.98 -16.24 42.02
N GLU A 615 16.77 -16.08 43.08
CA GLU A 615 17.80 -15.04 43.15
C GLU A 615 19.03 -15.45 42.32
N PHE A 616 19.54 -14.54 41.50
CA PHE A 616 20.74 -14.70 40.67
C PHE A 616 21.51 -13.38 40.56
N ASP A 617 22.81 -13.45 40.24
CA ASP A 617 23.69 -12.28 40.10
C ASP A 617 23.88 -11.85 38.64
N VAL A 618 23.87 -12.82 37.71
CA VAL A 618 24.04 -12.64 36.27
C VAL A 618 23.17 -13.65 35.52
N ASP A 619 22.71 -13.33 34.32
CA ASP A 619 21.93 -14.25 33.49
C ASP A 619 22.48 -14.39 32.06
N ALA A 620 22.08 -15.48 31.40
CA ALA A 620 22.28 -15.66 29.97
C ALA A 620 21.13 -16.49 29.40
N PHE A 621 20.65 -16.14 28.21
CA PHE A 621 19.73 -17.03 27.49
C PHE A 621 20.49 -18.24 26.96
N VAL A 622 19.87 -19.42 27.00
CA VAL A 622 20.50 -20.68 26.57
C VAL A 622 21.03 -20.61 25.12
N LEU A 623 20.38 -19.84 24.26
CA LEU A 623 20.76 -19.64 22.86
C LEU A 623 21.85 -18.58 22.63
N ASP A 624 22.25 -17.83 23.67
CA ASP A 624 23.42 -16.94 23.61
C ASP A 624 24.72 -17.68 23.96
N LEU A 625 24.64 -18.81 24.66
CA LEU A 625 25.80 -19.56 25.11
C LEU A 625 26.80 -19.92 24.00
N PRO A 626 26.38 -20.37 22.80
CA PRO A 626 27.31 -20.64 21.71
C PRO A 626 28.11 -19.39 21.30
N GLY A 627 27.45 -18.23 21.25
CA GLY A 627 28.10 -16.96 20.92
C GLY A 627 29.06 -16.50 22.00
N ILE A 628 28.62 -16.53 23.26
CA ILE A 628 29.43 -16.15 24.44
C ILE A 628 30.70 -17.02 24.55
N LEU A 629 30.57 -18.31 24.23
CA LEU A 629 31.67 -19.27 24.32
C LEU A 629 32.48 -19.40 23.03
N GLY A 630 32.17 -18.60 21.99
CA GLY A 630 32.93 -18.54 20.75
C GLY A 630 32.82 -19.79 19.88
N THR A 631 31.66 -20.46 19.88
CA THR A 631 31.44 -21.67 19.08
C THR A 631 31.52 -21.39 17.59
N THR A 632 32.46 -22.09 16.93
CA THR A 632 32.56 -22.27 15.48
C THR A 632 32.07 -23.66 15.08
N VAL A 633 31.93 -23.95 13.78
CA VAL A 633 31.55 -25.29 13.31
C VAL A 633 32.52 -26.36 13.82
N GLU A 634 33.81 -26.04 13.91
CA GLU A 634 34.88 -26.93 14.34
C GLU A 634 34.92 -27.12 15.87
N THR A 635 34.39 -26.17 16.64
CA THR A 635 34.43 -26.19 18.10
C THR A 635 33.08 -26.48 18.75
N ILE A 636 32.08 -26.92 17.96
CA ILE A 636 30.82 -27.40 18.50
C ILE A 636 31.11 -28.52 19.50
N PRO A 637 30.53 -28.47 20.71
CA PRO A 637 30.58 -29.57 21.67
C PRO A 637 29.71 -30.73 21.18
N ALA A 638 30.25 -31.53 20.27
CA ALA A 638 29.53 -32.57 19.55
C ALA A 638 29.57 -33.94 20.25
N GLU A 639 30.20 -34.04 21.43
CA GLU A 639 30.30 -35.30 22.17
C GLU A 639 28.92 -35.81 22.59
N VAL A 640 28.62 -37.06 22.26
CA VAL A 640 27.37 -37.76 22.61
C VAL A 640 27.70 -39.19 23.11
N PRO A 641 26.89 -39.79 23.98
CA PRO A 641 25.68 -39.24 24.59
C PRO A 641 25.97 -38.20 25.69
N TYR A 642 25.11 -37.19 25.80
CA TYR A 642 25.04 -36.29 26.96
C TYR A 642 23.67 -36.29 27.64
N LEU A 643 22.69 -37.02 27.08
CA LEU A 643 21.38 -37.27 27.70
C LEU A 643 21.15 -38.78 27.79
N TYR A 644 20.47 -39.22 28.86
CA TYR A 644 20.30 -40.63 29.19
C TYR A 644 18.88 -40.93 29.65
N ALA A 645 18.40 -42.14 29.35
CA ALA A 645 17.12 -42.62 29.84
C ALA A 645 17.25 -43.32 31.20
N GLY A 646 16.23 -43.20 32.05
CA GLY A 646 16.17 -43.89 33.33
C GLY A 646 16.03 -45.41 33.16
N ARG A 647 16.87 -46.20 33.86
CA ARG A 647 16.95 -47.66 33.71
C ARG A 647 15.61 -48.38 33.85
N THR A 648 14.81 -48.03 34.86
CA THR A 648 13.51 -48.66 35.12
C THR A 648 12.54 -48.47 33.96
N LYS A 649 12.45 -47.26 33.40
CA LYS A 649 11.59 -47.00 32.23
C LYS A 649 12.10 -47.74 31.00
N VAL A 650 13.42 -47.81 30.79
CA VAL A 650 14.03 -48.57 29.68
C VAL A 650 13.65 -50.04 29.75
N GLU A 651 13.72 -50.66 30.93
CA GLU A 651 13.35 -52.07 31.13
C GLU A 651 11.86 -52.32 30.86
N ASN A 652 10.97 -51.46 31.37
CA ASN A 652 9.54 -51.56 31.12
C ASN A 652 9.20 -51.53 29.62
N TRP A 653 9.86 -50.66 28.85
CA TRP A 653 9.65 -50.57 27.40
C TRP A 653 10.29 -51.71 26.63
N ARG A 654 11.39 -52.30 27.13
CA ARG A 654 12.08 -53.43 26.49
C ARG A 654 11.15 -54.63 26.31
N ASP A 655 10.41 -54.98 27.35
CA ASP A 655 9.49 -56.11 27.32
C ASP A 655 8.33 -55.88 26.34
N ARG A 656 7.80 -54.65 26.31
CA ARG A 656 6.73 -54.24 25.39
C ARG A 656 7.17 -54.20 23.93
N LEU A 657 8.44 -53.89 23.70
CA LEU A 657 9.05 -53.79 22.37
C LEU A 657 9.84 -55.06 22.00
N ALA A 658 9.61 -56.18 22.68
CA ALA A 658 10.28 -57.45 22.37
C ALA A 658 10.05 -57.89 20.91
N GLY A 659 11.00 -58.65 20.38
CA GLY A 659 11.01 -59.16 19.01
C GLY A 659 12.28 -58.82 18.24
N ASP A 660 12.51 -59.58 17.16
CA ASP A 660 13.72 -59.56 16.34
C ASP A 660 13.66 -58.57 15.16
N ASP A 661 12.52 -57.87 15.00
CA ASP A 661 12.36 -56.84 13.98
C ASP A 661 13.35 -55.69 14.20
N PHE A 662 13.75 -55.06 13.09
CA PHE A 662 14.50 -53.81 13.09
C PHE A 662 13.56 -52.66 13.45
N LYS A 663 13.71 -52.13 14.67
CA LYS A 663 12.79 -51.16 15.30
C LYS A 663 13.18 -49.74 14.94
N VAL A 664 12.31 -49.05 14.21
CA VAL A 664 12.53 -47.68 13.73
C VAL A 664 11.52 -46.75 14.38
N GLY A 665 12.01 -45.82 15.20
CA GLY A 665 11.22 -44.73 15.75
C GLY A 665 10.91 -43.68 14.69
N ILE A 666 9.67 -43.24 14.58
CA ILE A 666 9.26 -42.22 13.60
C ILE A 666 8.51 -41.05 14.23
N VAL A 667 8.81 -39.85 13.73
CA VAL A 667 8.12 -38.59 14.03
C VAL A 667 7.97 -37.82 12.72
N TRP A 668 6.75 -37.39 12.40
CA TRP A 668 6.42 -36.82 11.09
C TRP A 668 6.08 -35.33 11.14
N ALA A 669 5.73 -34.80 12.31
CA ALA A 669 5.36 -33.41 12.47
C ALA A 669 5.81 -32.82 13.81
N GLY A 670 6.06 -31.51 13.84
CA GLY A 670 6.26 -30.77 15.07
C GLY A 670 4.95 -30.26 15.67
N SER A 671 5.04 -29.21 16.51
CA SER A 671 3.86 -28.57 17.08
C SER A 671 3.18 -27.66 16.05
N PRO A 672 1.86 -27.79 15.81
CA PRO A 672 1.11 -26.89 14.93
C PRO A 672 1.11 -25.42 15.39
N LYS A 673 1.43 -25.17 16.66
CA LYS A 673 1.57 -23.81 17.23
C LYS A 673 2.87 -23.13 16.81
N HIS A 674 3.82 -23.88 16.25
CA HIS A 674 5.08 -23.35 15.77
C HIS A 674 4.89 -22.71 14.39
N THR A 675 5.38 -21.49 14.22
CA THR A 675 5.15 -20.67 13.02
C THR A 675 5.66 -21.30 11.72
N ASP A 676 6.74 -22.07 11.79
CA ASP A 676 7.34 -22.77 10.62
C ASP A 676 7.00 -24.28 10.53
N ASP A 677 5.99 -24.76 11.26
CA ASP A 677 5.72 -26.21 11.31
C ASP A 677 5.31 -26.79 9.95
N SER A 678 4.53 -26.05 9.17
CA SER A 678 4.05 -26.50 7.85
C SER A 678 5.18 -26.73 6.85
N ASN A 679 6.31 -26.05 7.00
CA ASN A 679 7.50 -26.21 6.17
C ASN A 679 8.27 -27.47 6.56
N ARG A 680 8.55 -27.66 7.86
CA ARG A 680 9.39 -28.77 8.36
C ARG A 680 8.67 -30.11 8.50
N SER A 681 7.34 -30.10 8.61
CA SER A 681 6.53 -31.32 8.81
C SER A 681 6.22 -32.03 7.49
N CYS A 682 6.09 -33.35 7.55
CA CYS A 682 5.66 -34.19 6.44
C CYS A 682 4.36 -34.95 6.78
N ARG A 683 3.63 -35.39 5.76
CA ARG A 683 2.45 -36.24 5.98
C ARG A 683 2.86 -37.66 6.37
N PHE A 684 2.10 -38.29 7.26
CA PHE A 684 2.36 -39.65 7.75
C PHE A 684 2.41 -40.69 6.61
N GLU A 685 1.63 -40.53 5.55
CA GLU A 685 1.58 -41.45 4.41
C GLU A 685 2.93 -41.59 3.69
N HIS A 686 3.83 -40.60 3.79
CA HIS A 686 5.15 -40.69 3.19
C HIS A 686 6.00 -41.82 3.79
N PHE A 687 5.69 -42.29 5.01
CA PHE A 687 6.39 -43.41 5.65
C PHE A 687 6.02 -44.79 5.06
N LYS A 688 5.03 -44.86 4.16
CA LYS A 688 4.60 -46.12 3.53
C LYS A 688 5.74 -46.98 2.95
N PRO A 689 6.70 -46.43 2.18
CA PRO A 689 7.80 -47.22 1.63
C PRO A 689 8.70 -47.87 2.68
N LEU A 690 8.75 -47.31 3.90
CA LEU A 690 9.55 -47.84 5.02
C LEU A 690 8.82 -49.00 5.70
N ALA A 691 7.49 -48.90 5.86
CA ALA A 691 6.68 -49.95 6.47
C ALA A 691 6.58 -51.22 5.61
N GLU A 692 6.78 -51.11 4.31
CA GLU A 692 6.79 -52.24 3.37
C GLU A 692 8.11 -53.04 3.40
N ILE A 693 9.14 -52.57 4.12
CA ILE A 693 10.42 -53.26 4.23
C ILE A 693 10.29 -54.44 5.19
N LYS A 694 10.53 -55.66 4.69
CA LYS A 694 10.44 -56.89 5.48
C LYS A 694 11.38 -56.88 6.69
N SER A 695 10.83 -57.17 7.87
CA SER A 695 11.49 -57.12 9.20
C SER A 695 11.85 -55.72 9.69
N VAL A 696 11.21 -54.67 9.16
CA VAL A 696 11.19 -53.36 9.80
C VAL A 696 9.88 -53.21 10.55
N ARG A 697 9.96 -52.73 11.79
CA ARG A 697 8.80 -52.35 12.60
C ARG A 697 8.86 -50.86 12.88
N LEU A 698 7.88 -50.11 12.38
CA LEU A 698 7.75 -48.67 12.64
C LEU A 698 7.04 -48.43 13.98
N ILE A 699 7.65 -47.59 14.81
CA ILE A 699 7.18 -47.22 16.15
C ILE A 699 7.04 -45.70 16.20
N GLY A 700 5.84 -45.19 16.41
CA GLY A 700 5.57 -43.77 16.48
C GLY A 700 5.96 -43.18 17.82
N LEU A 701 6.71 -42.09 17.77
CA LEU A 701 7.07 -41.26 18.93
C LEU A 701 6.33 -39.92 18.92
N GLN A 702 5.33 -39.78 18.05
CA GLN A 702 4.59 -38.54 17.81
C GLN A 702 3.58 -38.26 18.92
N ARG A 703 3.61 -37.04 19.47
CA ARG A 703 2.61 -36.53 20.41
C ARG A 703 1.69 -35.50 19.73
N CYS A 704 0.57 -35.21 20.39
CA CYS A 704 -0.41 -34.16 20.07
C CYS A 704 -1.26 -34.42 18.80
N ASP A 705 -2.06 -33.43 18.40
CA ASP A 705 -2.99 -33.48 17.26
C ASP A 705 -2.43 -34.09 15.96
N PRO A 706 -1.14 -33.92 15.58
CA PRO A 706 -0.59 -34.60 14.41
C PRO A 706 -0.62 -36.14 14.47
N ALA A 707 -0.69 -36.72 15.68
CA ALA A 707 -0.88 -38.16 15.89
C ALA A 707 -2.16 -38.68 15.22
N ALA A 708 -3.21 -37.84 15.14
CA ALA A 708 -4.49 -38.20 14.53
C ALA A 708 -4.39 -38.52 13.02
N GLN A 709 -3.34 -38.04 12.32
CA GLN A 709 -3.10 -38.41 10.92
C GLN A 709 -2.84 -39.91 10.76
N ALA A 710 -2.09 -40.51 11.70
CA ALA A 710 -1.80 -41.94 11.68
C ALA A 710 -3.06 -42.80 11.94
N GLU A 711 -4.00 -42.26 12.72
CA GLU A 711 -5.28 -42.91 13.03
C GLU A 711 -6.20 -43.01 11.81
N GLN A 712 -6.19 -42.00 10.94
CA GLN A 712 -7.01 -41.99 9.71
C GLN A 712 -6.59 -43.05 8.69
N VAL A 713 -5.36 -43.55 8.80
CA VAL A 713 -4.82 -44.61 7.93
C VAL A 713 -4.60 -45.93 8.67
N ARG A 714 -5.11 -46.05 9.90
CA ARG A 714 -5.05 -47.27 10.71
C ARG A 714 -5.60 -48.45 9.91
N GLY A 715 -4.79 -49.52 9.78
CA GLY A 715 -5.12 -50.72 9.00
C GLY A 715 -4.61 -50.74 7.55
N LYS A 716 -4.09 -49.62 7.01
CA LYS A 716 -3.44 -49.57 5.69
C LYS A 716 -1.94 -49.84 5.73
N MET A 717 -1.33 -49.76 6.92
CA MET A 717 0.10 -49.90 7.13
C MET A 717 0.38 -50.42 8.55
N PRO A 718 1.31 -51.38 8.75
CA PRO A 718 1.68 -51.86 10.08
C PRO A 718 2.45 -50.79 10.86
N PHE A 719 1.87 -50.31 11.97
CA PHE A 719 2.43 -49.24 12.79
C PHE A 719 1.82 -49.25 14.21
N VAL A 720 2.58 -48.78 15.20
CA VAL A 720 2.09 -48.51 16.58
C VAL A 720 2.58 -47.13 17.01
N ASN A 721 1.69 -46.20 17.32
CA ASN A 721 2.05 -44.93 17.97
C ASN A 721 2.11 -45.14 19.48
N LEU A 722 3.24 -44.80 20.09
CA LEU A 722 3.41 -44.84 21.55
C LEU A 722 3.37 -43.45 22.18
N GLY A 723 3.45 -42.39 21.38
CA GLY A 723 3.56 -41.02 21.89
C GLY A 723 2.39 -40.57 22.77
N ASP A 724 1.20 -41.14 22.55
CA ASP A 724 0.01 -40.86 23.37
C ASP A 724 0.10 -41.45 24.79
N GLU A 725 1.02 -42.41 25.00
CA GLU A 725 1.29 -43.02 26.30
C GLU A 725 2.41 -42.31 27.08
N PHE A 726 3.08 -41.32 26.48
CA PHE A 726 4.20 -40.64 27.12
C PHE A 726 3.70 -39.57 28.08
N GLU A 727 4.17 -39.59 29.31
CA GLU A 727 3.93 -38.51 30.28
C GLU A 727 4.85 -37.33 29.92
N ASP A 728 6.15 -37.61 29.78
CA ASP A 728 7.21 -36.62 29.56
C ASP A 728 8.33 -37.12 28.61
N PHE A 729 9.44 -36.38 28.52
CA PHE A 729 10.57 -36.78 27.68
C PHE A 729 11.41 -37.93 28.26
N THR A 730 11.24 -38.30 29.54
CA THR A 730 11.90 -39.48 30.11
C THR A 730 11.32 -40.77 29.53
N ASP A 731 10.01 -40.81 29.22
CA ASP A 731 9.39 -41.93 28.49
C ASP A 731 9.87 -42.00 27.04
N THR A 732 9.93 -40.83 26.39
CA THR A 732 10.43 -40.73 25.00
C THR A 732 11.87 -41.25 24.92
N ALA A 733 12.75 -40.83 25.84
CA ALA A 733 14.12 -41.31 25.93
C ALA A 733 14.18 -42.83 26.19
N ALA A 734 13.37 -43.35 27.11
CA ALA A 734 13.35 -44.78 27.42
C ALA A 734 12.89 -45.65 26.24
N VAL A 735 11.92 -45.18 25.45
CA VAL A 735 11.55 -45.86 24.20
C VAL A 735 12.70 -45.80 23.22
N ILE A 736 13.28 -44.61 22.96
CA ILE A 736 14.43 -44.44 22.04
C ILE A 736 15.55 -45.41 22.37
N GLU A 737 15.86 -45.63 23.65
CA GLU A 737 16.91 -46.55 24.08
C GLU A 737 16.70 -47.98 23.55
N ASN A 738 15.45 -48.42 23.44
CA ASN A 738 15.05 -49.74 22.94
C ASN A 738 14.90 -49.84 21.41
N LEU A 739 15.14 -48.74 20.68
CA LEU A 739 15.09 -48.70 19.23
C LEU A 739 16.47 -48.92 18.60
N ASP A 740 16.46 -49.47 17.37
CA ASP A 740 17.67 -49.58 16.55
C ASP A 740 18.06 -48.22 15.94
N MET A 741 17.06 -47.41 15.58
CA MET A 741 17.28 -46.05 15.07
C MET A 741 16.03 -45.17 15.19
N VAL A 742 16.20 -43.87 14.98
CA VAL A 742 15.12 -42.88 14.87
C VAL A 742 15.18 -42.18 13.51
N ILE A 743 14.03 -41.99 12.87
CA ILE A 743 13.86 -41.19 11.66
C ILE A 743 12.83 -40.10 11.99
N SER A 744 13.24 -38.84 11.97
CA SER A 744 12.38 -37.74 12.42
C SER A 744 12.57 -36.51 11.54
N VAL A 745 11.48 -35.76 11.34
CA VAL A 745 11.59 -34.35 10.94
C VAL A 745 12.22 -33.51 12.06
N ASP A 746 12.55 -32.25 11.78
CA ASP A 746 13.20 -31.35 12.74
C ASP A 746 12.31 -31.03 13.96
N THR A 747 12.48 -31.81 15.04
CA THR A 747 11.67 -31.74 16.27
C THR A 747 12.52 -31.94 17.52
N ALA A 748 11.95 -31.69 18.70
CA ALA A 748 12.58 -32.02 19.99
C ALA A 748 13.00 -33.49 20.09
N VAL A 749 12.26 -34.43 19.48
CA VAL A 749 12.61 -35.87 19.48
C VAL A 749 13.87 -36.13 18.65
N LEU A 750 14.05 -35.42 17.53
CA LEU A 750 15.28 -35.50 16.72
C LEU A 750 16.50 -35.07 17.55
N HIS A 751 16.39 -33.96 18.26
CA HIS A 751 17.45 -33.46 19.15
C HIS A 751 17.72 -34.39 20.33
N LEU A 752 16.68 -34.94 20.96
CA LEU A 752 16.84 -35.93 22.04
C LEU A 752 17.58 -37.17 21.55
N ALA A 753 17.12 -37.78 20.44
CA ALA A 753 17.74 -38.98 19.91
C ALA A 753 19.21 -38.75 19.51
N GLY A 754 19.51 -37.57 18.93
CA GLY A 754 20.89 -37.16 18.63
C GLY A 754 21.73 -36.99 19.90
N ALA A 755 21.20 -36.33 20.93
CA ALA A 755 21.86 -36.11 22.22
C ALA A 755 22.14 -37.41 22.99
N MET A 756 21.31 -38.43 22.79
CA MET A 756 21.50 -39.78 23.32
C MET A 756 22.49 -40.63 22.51
N GLY A 757 23.08 -40.09 21.44
CA GLY A 757 23.99 -40.85 20.57
C GLY A 757 23.31 -41.99 19.82
N LYS A 758 21.98 -41.98 19.67
CA LYS A 758 21.27 -42.97 18.86
C LYS A 758 21.64 -42.78 17.39
N LYS A 759 21.52 -43.83 16.58
CA LYS A 759 21.56 -43.70 15.12
C LYS A 759 20.30 -42.94 14.67
N VAL A 760 20.47 -41.78 14.04
CA VAL A 760 19.36 -40.91 13.67
C VAL A 760 19.42 -40.49 12.21
N TRP A 761 18.30 -40.52 11.50
CA TRP A 761 18.14 -39.84 10.21
C TRP A 761 17.19 -38.65 10.34
N GLY A 762 17.71 -37.45 10.10
CA GLY A 762 16.94 -36.21 10.07
C GLY A 762 16.35 -35.98 8.69
N LEU A 763 15.04 -35.73 8.64
CA LEU A 763 14.30 -35.39 7.42
C LEU A 763 14.11 -33.88 7.38
N LEU A 764 14.72 -33.22 6.40
CA LEU A 764 14.80 -31.77 6.34
C LEU A 764 14.03 -31.20 5.14
N PRO A 765 13.32 -30.08 5.32
CA PRO A 765 12.74 -29.34 4.20
C PRO A 765 13.83 -28.67 3.35
N PHE A 766 13.43 -28.08 2.23
CA PHE A 766 14.35 -27.36 1.35
C PHE A 766 15.04 -26.19 2.08
N ASP A 767 14.25 -25.27 2.65
CA ASP A 767 14.74 -24.23 3.58
C ASP A 767 14.67 -24.76 5.01
N ALA A 768 15.73 -25.46 5.44
CA ALA A 768 15.82 -26.02 6.79
C ALA A 768 16.39 -25.03 7.81
N ASP A 769 16.21 -25.36 9.09
CA ASP A 769 16.82 -24.60 10.18
C ASP A 769 18.35 -24.54 10.04
N TRP A 770 18.91 -23.40 10.45
CA TRP A 770 20.32 -23.07 10.31
C TRP A 770 21.25 -24.07 10.99
N ARG A 771 20.78 -24.80 12.01
CA ARG A 771 21.55 -25.83 12.74
C ARG A 771 22.04 -26.94 11.80
N TRP A 772 21.31 -27.18 10.72
CA TRP A 772 21.58 -28.26 9.78
C TRP A 772 22.47 -27.83 8.59
N MET A 773 22.80 -26.54 8.50
CA MET A 773 23.53 -25.94 7.39
C MET A 773 22.88 -26.25 6.02
N LEU A 774 23.54 -25.88 4.92
CA LEU A 774 22.95 -25.92 3.58
C LEU A 774 23.14 -27.26 2.85
N GLU A 775 24.39 -27.69 2.64
CA GLU A 775 24.71 -28.74 1.66
C GLU A 775 25.23 -30.05 2.28
N ARG A 776 25.05 -30.23 3.60
CA ARG A 776 25.61 -31.36 4.33
C ARG A 776 24.62 -32.51 4.48
N SER A 777 25.16 -33.73 4.46
CA SER A 777 24.45 -34.98 4.76
C SER A 777 24.75 -35.52 6.16
N ASP A 778 25.65 -34.89 6.89
CA ASP A 778 25.98 -35.14 8.29
C ASP A 778 25.55 -33.97 9.18
N SER A 779 25.43 -34.20 10.49
CA SER A 779 25.16 -33.13 11.46
C SER A 779 26.43 -32.72 12.20
N PRO A 780 26.81 -31.42 12.19
CA PRO A 780 27.93 -30.95 12.98
C PRO A 780 27.61 -30.96 14.49
N TRP A 781 26.34 -31.08 14.87
CA TRP A 781 25.88 -31.13 16.25
C TRP A 781 25.75 -32.54 16.82
N TYR A 782 25.52 -33.54 15.96
CA TYR A 782 25.23 -34.92 16.33
C TYR A 782 25.99 -35.89 15.41
N PRO A 783 27.17 -36.39 15.81
CA PRO A 783 28.01 -37.24 14.96
C PRO A 783 27.36 -38.54 14.49
N THR A 784 26.33 -39.02 15.21
CA THR A 784 25.58 -40.25 14.88
C THR A 784 24.41 -40.01 13.90
N MET A 785 24.21 -38.76 13.48
CA MET A 785 23.08 -38.34 12.65
C MET A 785 23.46 -38.18 11.19
N ARG A 786 22.57 -38.65 10.30
CA ARG A 786 22.62 -38.38 8.85
C ARG A 786 21.39 -37.56 8.45
N LEU A 787 21.55 -36.64 7.51
CA LEU A 787 20.52 -35.73 7.05
C LEU A 787 20.05 -36.12 5.64
N PHE A 788 18.74 -36.07 5.42
CA PHE A 788 18.08 -36.24 4.13
C PHE A 788 17.24 -35.01 3.86
N ARG A 789 17.52 -34.30 2.77
CA ARG A 789 16.94 -32.99 2.47
C ARG A 789 16.10 -33.04 1.20
N GLN A 790 15.02 -32.26 1.17
CA GLN A 790 14.31 -31.99 -0.07
C GLN A 790 15.23 -31.32 -1.11
N VAL A 791 15.08 -31.71 -2.37
CA VAL A 791 15.77 -31.07 -3.50
C VAL A 791 14.99 -29.85 -4.00
N ALA A 792 13.68 -29.83 -3.77
CA ALA A 792 12.79 -28.70 -4.03
C ALA A 792 11.72 -28.64 -2.94
N ALA A 793 11.22 -27.44 -2.63
CA ALA A 793 10.20 -27.24 -1.61
C ALA A 793 8.97 -28.15 -1.83
N GLY A 794 8.61 -28.92 -0.81
CA GLY A 794 7.49 -29.85 -0.83
C GLY A 794 7.79 -31.23 -1.42
N ASP A 795 8.98 -31.48 -1.96
CA ASP A 795 9.37 -32.79 -2.51
C ASP A 795 9.78 -33.80 -1.42
N TRP A 796 8.82 -34.18 -0.60
CA TRP A 796 9.00 -35.27 0.37
C TRP A 796 9.12 -36.64 -0.32
N GLY A 797 8.57 -36.82 -1.53
CA GLY A 797 8.61 -38.10 -2.24
C GLY A 797 10.03 -38.60 -2.52
N THR A 798 10.90 -37.72 -3.03
CA THR A 798 12.31 -38.05 -3.29
C THR A 798 13.08 -38.34 -2.01
N VAL A 799 12.80 -37.59 -0.93
CA VAL A 799 13.40 -37.80 0.40
C VAL A 799 13.08 -39.21 0.89
N PHE A 800 11.80 -39.59 0.93
CA PHE A 800 11.39 -40.89 1.46
C PHE A 800 11.81 -42.07 0.57
N SER A 801 11.92 -41.87 -0.74
CA SER A 801 12.49 -42.88 -1.64
C SER A 801 13.96 -43.17 -1.29
N SER A 802 14.75 -42.11 -1.09
CA SER A 802 16.17 -42.22 -0.71
C SER A 802 16.36 -42.86 0.66
N VAL A 803 15.51 -42.48 1.62
CA VAL A 803 15.49 -43.06 2.98
C VAL A 803 15.13 -44.55 2.94
N ALA A 804 14.13 -44.94 2.14
CA ALA A 804 13.72 -46.34 2.02
C ALA A 804 14.84 -47.22 1.46
N ASP A 805 15.53 -46.76 0.40
CA ASP A 805 16.65 -47.48 -0.20
C ASP A 805 17.81 -47.67 0.77
N GLU A 806 18.14 -46.62 1.52
CA GLU A 806 19.20 -46.71 2.53
C GLU A 806 18.79 -47.61 3.70
N LEU A 807 17.52 -47.59 4.11
CA LEU A 807 17.02 -48.44 5.18
C LEU A 807 17.10 -49.92 4.79
N ARG A 808 16.76 -50.26 3.54
CA ARG A 808 16.92 -51.63 3.00
C ARG A 808 18.37 -52.10 3.09
N ARG A 809 19.35 -51.25 2.76
CA ARG A 809 20.78 -51.57 2.89
C ARG A 809 21.17 -51.79 4.35
N CYS A 810 20.73 -50.92 5.25
CA CYS A 810 21.01 -51.01 6.68
C CYS A 810 20.48 -52.31 7.29
N VAL A 811 19.22 -52.66 6.99
CA VAL A 811 18.59 -53.90 7.46
C VAL A 811 19.26 -55.14 6.85
N GLY A 812 19.63 -55.07 5.56
CA GLY A 812 20.37 -56.13 4.87
C GLY A 812 21.73 -56.42 5.51
N ALA A 813 22.51 -55.37 5.82
CA ALA A 813 23.82 -55.52 6.46
C ALA A 813 23.74 -56.17 7.85
N ARG A 814 22.75 -55.81 8.67
CA ARG A 814 22.51 -56.43 9.99
C ARG A 814 22.24 -57.94 9.87
N ARG A 815 21.44 -58.37 8.87
CA ARG A 815 21.16 -59.80 8.66
C ARG A 815 22.42 -60.60 8.31
N VAL A 816 23.37 -60.01 7.58
CA VAL A 816 24.64 -60.66 7.24
C VAL A 816 25.52 -60.81 8.49
N GLN A 817 25.54 -59.82 9.39
CA GLN A 817 26.30 -59.87 10.65
C GLN A 817 25.70 -60.80 11.72
N VAL A 818 24.39 -61.05 11.70
CA VAL A 818 23.72 -61.94 12.67
C VAL A 818 23.75 -63.40 12.22
N ASN A 819 23.83 -63.66 10.91
CA ASN A 819 23.82 -65.01 10.32
C ASN A 819 25.21 -65.56 9.95
N GLY A 820 26.28 -64.78 10.11
CA GLY A 820 27.66 -65.19 9.90
C GLY A 820 28.44 -65.11 11.19
#